data_AF-A0AA38XQ22-F1
#
_entry.id   AF-A0AA38XQ22-F1
#
_cell.length_a   1.000
_cell.length_b   1.000
_cell.length_c   1.000
_cell.angle_alpha   90.00
_cell.angle_beta   90.00
_cell.angle_gamma   90.00
#
_symmetry.space_group_name_H-M   'P 1'
#
loop_
_entity.id
_entity.type
_entity.pdbx_description
1 polymer ?
#
loop_
_entity_poly.entity_id
_entity_poly.type
_entity_poly.pdbx_seq_one_letter_code
_entity_poly.pdbx_strand_id
1 'polypeptide(L)'
;MASLNKLSDAHVLLLAVEQTSNGDLQALQVLLARFPNVLSRTIVYRLVLSFYPVDSPDQTPLVDFLKGLNGGQTDSESHPSISVNPLISSLSQNDAIRQCRILRLQFIPEHAPQDTDDGLASFVIEWARRLEGLGGTLQPLTAFIEQFVTLSPDLKSWYETNLVPILRLQYDFYPESDDVIRLQDLENMTVQEGVSSLLQCARRTRNAFDIARDLNHVVAPWVAGASQTKRRRIDHTTEDSDQEEQPWEYVNEWLINEGLKDFAVAAKTFVEWNGPPEEQEVPESIANYARAGLAIIYSCPESSRDTLTISWDVLSKAVKLTGLMMANLSTSRPNVSLDESFVRNLQDFDLLPASLSKKTNHFTHVTESSTHFVGGVLATASLLTELGLASSFGEIARTSIFGSERRHKDELRRILQQIPRQTRKEIDWRSMRLDLLWCQSWSCNPVTTPDQGPAYLRQLSVKYVEMQVLDALLNAAQYTIVKEVYINSHASPLATSDVEARIVAAIYDAYDNASNGNKDRGGMKRSNEILRAFRTDFPQSTAMADIEHLIRATHGLSFYHLTLQHGVPFRPVAIRVQKDPLTLLEKVLEQDSKAYTKLDDLLEIGRNLVRAHLPSRGSLAQELDPVELRASDAEQRITYHAIMAALAANDFDTAYAYITTRLSSSTASPISNVADDVSWRAAYAAGKFRPSVSPKNLSSQIDSLAQRMELLSRALMLAPSGEALSGILATWRRYEEEMEGLKSQAVEEERSFDARADAALPGGFGLEDRDADRDETKRTMARRTWPASRAGPSYEEEAPMGLFDVARGAATALRKSAAFPLGAGGLRDLKIREGAQESEGGFGESTSSASELEGGRTRKRDMVANMVTNNLVSGLGWVLGAQPQDRVDRVDQGHGSE
;
A
#
# COMPACT_ATOMS: atom_id res chain seq x y z
N MET A 1 -102.21 -9.08 43.64
CA MET A 1 -100.92 -8.90 44.33
C MET A 1 -100.42 -10.28 44.74
N ALA A 2 -99.58 -10.93 43.93
CA ALA A 2 -98.95 -12.19 44.34
C ALA A 2 -97.98 -11.89 45.48
N SER A 3 -98.13 -12.57 46.62
CA SER A 3 -97.18 -12.45 47.74
C SER A 3 -95.83 -13.05 47.32
N LEU A 4 -94.75 -12.28 47.47
CA LEU A 4 -93.37 -12.71 47.19
C LEU A 4 -93.00 -14.07 47.83
N ASN A 5 -93.65 -14.43 48.95
CA ASN A 5 -93.45 -15.70 49.67
C ASN A 5 -94.00 -16.96 48.96
N LYS A 6 -94.66 -16.83 47.80
CA LYS A 6 -95.23 -17.97 47.02
C LYS A 6 -94.52 -18.23 45.69
N LEU A 7 -93.45 -17.51 45.39
CA LEU A 7 -92.70 -17.65 44.14
C LEU A 7 -91.73 -18.83 44.24
N SER A 8 -91.60 -19.62 43.17
CA SER A 8 -90.53 -20.63 43.08
C SER A 8 -89.20 -19.98 42.67
N ASP A 9 -88.09 -20.67 42.89
CA ASP A 9 -86.74 -20.18 42.57
C ASP A 9 -86.61 -19.69 41.10
N ALA A 10 -87.26 -20.39 40.16
CA ALA A 10 -87.31 -19.97 38.76
C ALA A 10 -88.06 -18.66 38.53
N HIS A 11 -89.15 -18.41 39.27
CA HIS A 11 -89.88 -17.13 39.20
C HIS A 11 -89.08 -15.99 39.83
N VAL A 12 -88.31 -16.25 40.89
CA VAL A 12 -87.41 -15.26 41.50
C VAL A 12 -86.29 -14.86 40.54
N LEU A 13 -85.70 -15.82 39.82
CA LEU A 13 -84.69 -15.54 38.78
C LEU A 13 -85.26 -14.74 37.60
N LEU A 14 -86.43 -15.09 37.07
CA LEU A 14 -87.06 -14.33 35.98
C LEU A 14 -87.43 -12.91 36.40
N LEU A 15 -87.85 -12.74 37.66
CA LEU A 15 -88.12 -11.43 38.22
C LEU A 15 -86.83 -10.62 38.35
N ALA A 16 -85.72 -11.23 38.78
CA ALA A 16 -84.40 -10.58 38.80
C ALA A 16 -83.91 -10.19 37.39
N VAL A 17 -84.18 -11.00 36.36
CA VAL A 17 -83.92 -10.65 34.94
C VAL A 17 -84.74 -9.44 34.51
N GLU A 18 -86.02 -9.39 34.84
CA GLU A 18 -86.87 -8.23 34.52
C GLU A 18 -86.34 -6.95 35.17
N GLN A 19 -86.06 -6.98 36.48
CA GLN A 19 -85.56 -5.80 37.20
C GLN A 19 -84.19 -5.35 36.69
N THR A 20 -83.27 -6.29 36.39
CA THR A 20 -81.97 -5.96 35.78
C THR A 20 -82.10 -5.36 34.39
N SER A 21 -83.00 -5.89 33.55
CA SER A 21 -83.26 -5.35 32.21
C SER A 21 -83.90 -3.96 32.21
N ASN A 22 -84.69 -3.65 33.24
CA ASN A 22 -85.30 -2.33 33.44
C ASN A 22 -84.32 -1.32 34.07
N GLY A 23 -83.11 -1.75 34.46
CA GLY A 23 -82.12 -0.91 35.12
C GLY A 23 -82.39 -0.61 36.60
N ASP A 24 -83.37 -1.28 37.23
CA ASP A 24 -83.76 -1.06 38.64
C ASP A 24 -82.89 -1.90 39.59
N LEU A 25 -81.72 -1.36 39.91
CA LEU A 25 -80.75 -1.98 40.84
C LEU A 25 -81.23 -1.96 42.31
N GLN A 26 -82.13 -1.03 42.68
CA GLN A 26 -82.70 -0.97 44.03
C GLN A 26 -83.67 -2.13 44.26
N ALA A 27 -84.54 -2.42 43.29
CA ALA A 27 -85.43 -3.59 43.34
C ALA A 27 -84.64 -4.90 43.37
N LEU A 28 -83.53 -4.98 42.61
CA LEU A 28 -82.62 -6.14 42.64
C LEU A 28 -81.97 -6.34 44.01
N GLN A 29 -81.51 -5.28 44.66
CA GLN A 29 -80.93 -5.34 46.00
C GLN A 29 -81.93 -5.86 47.04
N VAL A 30 -83.20 -5.46 46.95
CA VAL A 30 -84.27 -5.98 47.83
C VAL A 30 -84.54 -7.47 47.59
N LEU A 31 -84.44 -7.95 46.34
CA LEU A 31 -84.56 -9.37 46.02
C LEU A 31 -83.39 -10.19 46.57
N LEU A 32 -82.18 -9.62 46.53
CA LEU A 32 -80.98 -10.27 47.08
C LEU A 32 -81.05 -10.44 48.59
N ALA A 33 -81.48 -9.40 49.30
CA ALA A 33 -81.67 -9.45 50.74
C ALA A 33 -82.73 -10.50 51.15
N ARG A 34 -83.73 -10.75 50.31
CA ARG A 34 -84.84 -11.67 50.59
C ARG A 34 -84.61 -13.12 50.15
N PHE A 35 -83.86 -13.34 49.07
CA PHE A 35 -83.63 -14.68 48.50
C PHE A 35 -82.13 -14.98 48.25
N PRO A 36 -81.28 -14.92 49.29
CA PRO A 36 -79.84 -15.12 49.14
C PRO A 36 -79.46 -16.53 48.66
N ASN A 37 -80.30 -17.54 48.93
CA ASN A 37 -80.07 -18.93 48.51
C ASN A 37 -80.28 -19.16 47.01
N VAL A 38 -81.07 -18.30 46.34
CA VAL A 38 -81.40 -18.41 44.92
C VAL A 38 -80.51 -17.48 44.08
N LEU A 39 -80.20 -16.30 44.61
CA LEU A 39 -79.40 -15.28 43.94
C LEU A 39 -78.03 -15.16 44.61
N SER A 40 -77.11 -16.06 44.26
CA SER A 40 -75.71 -15.92 44.67
C SER A 40 -75.06 -14.70 44.01
N ARG A 41 -74.02 -14.14 44.62
CA ARG A 41 -73.23 -13.00 44.07
C ARG A 41 -72.77 -13.26 42.63
N THR A 42 -72.32 -14.48 42.34
CA THR A 42 -71.92 -14.91 41.00
C THR A 42 -73.08 -14.87 39.99
N ILE A 43 -74.29 -15.27 40.38
CA ILE A 43 -75.49 -15.20 39.53
C ILE A 43 -75.88 -13.74 39.29
N VAL A 44 -75.77 -12.88 40.31
CA VAL A 44 -76.03 -11.44 40.19
C VAL A 44 -75.09 -10.78 39.20
N TYR A 45 -73.78 -11.02 39.32
CA TYR A 45 -72.80 -10.48 38.38
C TYR A 45 -73.09 -10.95 36.95
N ARG A 46 -73.47 -12.21 36.75
CA ARG A 46 -73.85 -12.72 35.43
C ARG A 46 -75.16 -12.11 34.91
N LEU A 47 -76.15 -11.86 35.78
CA LEU A 47 -77.41 -11.21 35.41
C LEU A 47 -77.18 -9.75 35.00
N VAL A 48 -76.44 -9.00 35.82
CA VAL A 48 -76.09 -7.60 35.55
C VAL A 48 -75.28 -7.53 34.26
N LEU A 49 -74.26 -8.38 34.10
CA LEU A 49 -73.50 -8.45 32.85
C LEU A 49 -74.47 -8.71 31.68
N SER A 50 -75.31 -9.74 31.75
CA SER A 50 -76.13 -10.14 30.58
C SER A 50 -77.22 -9.14 30.19
N PHE A 51 -77.86 -8.48 31.16
CA PHE A 51 -79.12 -7.77 30.94
C PHE A 51 -79.14 -6.30 31.36
N TYR A 52 -78.18 -5.80 32.14
CA TYR A 52 -78.15 -4.38 32.50
C TYR A 52 -77.79 -3.53 31.27
N PRO A 53 -78.52 -2.43 30.99
CA PRO A 53 -78.24 -1.58 29.84
C PRO A 53 -76.88 -0.91 29.97
N VAL A 54 -75.94 -1.28 29.10
CA VAL A 54 -74.57 -0.74 29.10
C VAL A 54 -74.55 0.71 28.58
N ASP A 55 -75.52 1.11 27.77
CA ASP A 55 -75.66 2.46 27.17
C ASP A 55 -76.14 3.54 28.17
N SER A 56 -76.24 3.23 29.47
CA SER A 56 -76.65 4.21 30.47
C SER A 56 -75.59 5.31 30.61
N PRO A 57 -75.96 6.61 30.50
CA PRO A 57 -75.00 7.72 30.54
C PRO A 57 -74.39 7.94 31.93
N ASP A 58 -74.99 7.35 32.97
CA ASP A 58 -74.53 7.43 34.35
C ASP A 58 -74.32 6.02 34.91
N GLN A 59 -73.05 5.69 35.20
CA GLN A 59 -72.64 4.40 35.77
C GLN A 59 -72.57 4.46 37.31
N THR A 60 -72.79 5.63 37.94
CA THR A 60 -72.78 5.76 39.42
C THR A 60 -73.75 4.82 40.14
N PRO A 61 -75.01 4.59 39.71
CA PRO A 61 -75.90 3.66 40.41
C PRO A 61 -75.40 2.21 40.35
N LEU A 62 -74.72 1.83 39.27
CA LEU A 62 -74.07 0.53 39.15
C LEU A 62 -72.86 0.43 40.07
N VAL A 63 -72.03 1.48 40.13
CA VAL A 63 -70.87 1.53 41.02
C VAL A 63 -71.26 1.40 42.49
N ASP A 64 -72.26 2.16 42.93
CA ASP A 64 -72.75 2.13 44.31
C ASP A 64 -73.35 0.76 44.66
N PHE A 65 -74.10 0.16 43.73
CA PHE A 65 -74.64 -1.19 43.88
C PHE A 65 -73.53 -2.24 44.06
N LEU A 66 -72.50 -2.23 43.20
CA LEU A 66 -71.38 -3.17 43.26
C LEU A 66 -70.52 -2.99 44.53
N LYS A 67 -70.26 -1.74 44.94
CA LYS A 67 -69.59 -1.45 46.21
C LYS A 67 -70.41 -1.93 47.41
N GLY A 68 -71.74 -1.76 47.36
CA GLY A 68 -72.67 -2.25 48.38
C GLY A 68 -72.70 -3.77 48.53
N LEU A 69 -72.53 -4.53 47.43
CA LEU A 69 -72.47 -5.99 47.46
C LEU A 69 -71.23 -6.53 48.19
N ASN A 70 -70.09 -5.82 48.10
CA ASN A 70 -68.81 -6.24 48.68
C ASN A 70 -68.51 -5.61 50.05
N GLY A 71 -69.05 -4.41 50.35
CA GLY A 71 -68.78 -3.66 51.59
C GLY A 71 -69.59 -4.08 52.83
N GLY A 72 -70.48 -5.07 52.72
CA GLY A 72 -71.15 -5.69 53.88
C GLY A 72 -72.15 -4.84 54.67
N GLN A 73 -72.41 -3.59 54.31
CA GLN A 73 -73.45 -2.78 54.97
C GLN A 73 -74.30 -2.03 53.95
N THR A 74 -75.57 -2.42 53.89
CA THR A 74 -76.65 -1.48 53.55
C THR A 74 -77.70 -1.58 54.64
N ASP A 75 -77.47 -0.87 55.74
CA ASP A 75 -78.51 -0.53 56.70
C ASP A 75 -79.48 0.44 56.01
N SER A 76 -80.52 -0.11 55.39
CA SER A 76 -81.69 0.67 55.01
C SER A 76 -82.94 -0.21 55.17
N GLU A 77 -83.55 -0.11 56.34
CA GLU A 77 -84.78 -0.81 56.75
C GLU A 77 -86.05 -0.34 56.00
N SER A 78 -85.93 0.38 54.88
CA SER A 78 -87.06 0.72 54.02
C SER A 78 -87.07 -0.16 52.77
N HIS A 79 -87.69 -1.33 52.83
CA HIS A 79 -87.93 -2.15 51.64
C HIS A 79 -89.10 -1.58 50.81
N PRO A 80 -88.87 -0.97 49.63
CA PRO A 80 -89.96 -0.66 48.71
C PRO A 80 -90.70 -1.93 48.31
N SER A 81 -92.03 -1.85 48.20
CA SER A 81 -92.86 -2.98 47.76
C SER A 81 -92.61 -3.28 46.29
N ILE A 82 -91.90 -4.37 45.99
CA ILE A 82 -91.69 -4.84 44.62
C ILE A 82 -93.03 -5.26 44.00
N SER A 83 -93.43 -4.62 42.90
CA SER A 83 -94.58 -5.04 42.10
C SER A 83 -94.18 -6.21 41.21
N VAL A 84 -94.68 -7.41 41.50
CA VAL A 84 -94.46 -8.60 40.67
C VAL A 84 -95.25 -8.45 39.37
N ASN A 85 -94.58 -8.53 38.21
CA ASN A 85 -95.25 -8.50 36.92
C ASN A 85 -96.23 -9.68 36.80
N PRO A 86 -97.52 -9.43 36.45
CA PRO A 86 -98.52 -10.49 36.31
C PRO A 86 -98.10 -11.57 35.31
N LEU A 87 -97.33 -11.23 34.27
CA LEU A 87 -96.83 -12.18 33.27
C LEU A 87 -95.91 -13.23 33.89
N ILE A 88 -95.05 -12.85 34.84
CA ILE A 88 -94.15 -13.79 35.52
C ILE A 88 -94.91 -14.61 36.57
N SER A 89 -95.79 -13.98 37.35
CA SER A 89 -96.56 -14.68 38.38
C SER A 89 -97.61 -15.67 37.86
N SER A 90 -97.99 -15.54 36.58
CA SER A 90 -98.98 -16.41 35.91
C SER A 90 -98.38 -17.65 35.25
N LEU A 91 -97.06 -17.77 35.19
CA LEU A 91 -96.36 -18.91 34.61
C LEU A 91 -96.50 -20.16 35.48
N SER A 92 -96.62 -21.34 34.84
CA SER A 92 -96.47 -22.60 35.55
C SER A 92 -95.00 -22.78 35.98
N GLN A 93 -94.75 -23.48 37.10
CA GLN A 93 -93.37 -23.73 37.56
C GLN A 93 -92.50 -24.40 36.49
N ASN A 94 -93.08 -25.28 35.66
CA ASN A 94 -92.37 -25.95 34.57
C ASN A 94 -92.04 -24.99 33.43
N ASP A 95 -92.91 -24.03 33.13
CA ASP A 95 -92.68 -23.03 32.07
C ASP A 95 -91.68 -21.98 32.53
N ALA A 96 -91.71 -21.57 33.80
CA ALA A 96 -90.70 -20.69 34.39
C ALA A 96 -89.30 -21.33 34.34
N ILE A 97 -89.18 -22.63 34.64
CA ILE A 97 -87.91 -23.37 34.51
C ILE A 97 -87.46 -23.45 33.04
N ARG A 98 -88.38 -23.65 32.09
CA ARG A 98 -88.06 -23.63 30.66
C ARG A 98 -87.54 -22.26 30.23
N GLN A 99 -88.18 -21.18 30.66
CA GLN A 99 -87.72 -19.81 30.39
C GLN A 99 -86.34 -19.55 31.00
N CYS A 100 -86.08 -19.99 32.23
CA CYS A 100 -84.75 -19.90 32.83
C CYS A 100 -83.68 -20.66 32.04
N ARG A 101 -83.99 -21.81 31.45
CA ARG A 101 -83.05 -22.57 30.59
C ARG A 101 -82.75 -21.88 29.26
N ILE A 102 -83.65 -21.00 28.81
CA ILE A 102 -83.45 -20.20 27.60
C ILE A 102 -82.54 -18.99 27.88
N LEU A 103 -82.47 -18.53 29.14
CA LEU A 103 -81.56 -17.45 29.55
C LEU A 103 -80.10 -17.88 29.32
N ARG A 104 -79.47 -17.30 28.31
CA ARG A 104 -78.03 -17.43 28.06
C ARG A 104 -77.29 -16.40 28.88
N LEU A 105 -77.17 -16.65 30.18
CA LEU A 105 -76.33 -15.82 31.05
C LEU A 105 -74.89 -15.86 30.54
N GLN A 106 -74.28 -14.69 30.41
CA GLN A 106 -72.88 -14.58 30.05
C GLN A 106 -72.02 -15.22 31.13
N PHE A 107 -71.05 -15.99 30.67
CA PHE A 107 -70.04 -16.56 31.53
C PHE A 107 -69.05 -15.46 31.92
N ILE A 108 -68.73 -15.37 33.20
CA ILE A 108 -67.64 -14.54 33.71
C ILE A 108 -66.46 -15.49 33.87
N PRO A 109 -65.41 -15.37 33.04
CA PRO A 109 -64.16 -16.09 33.27
C PRO A 109 -63.57 -15.73 34.62
N GLU A 110 -62.88 -16.67 35.24
CA GLU A 110 -62.05 -16.38 36.41
C GLU A 110 -60.75 -15.73 35.92
N HIS A 111 -60.62 -14.41 36.11
CA HIS A 111 -59.39 -13.67 35.76
C HIS A 111 -58.41 -13.54 36.93
N ALA A 112 -58.87 -13.79 38.15
CA ALA A 112 -58.10 -13.61 39.40
C ALA A 112 -58.03 -14.93 40.20
N PRO A 113 -56.83 -15.36 40.66
CA PRO A 113 -56.67 -16.60 41.41
C PRO A 113 -56.87 -16.45 42.93
N GLN A 114 -56.79 -15.23 43.48
CA GLN A 114 -57.15 -14.99 44.88
C GLN A 114 -58.65 -14.70 44.95
N ASP A 115 -59.42 -15.73 45.24
CA ASP A 115 -60.86 -15.72 45.53
C ASP A 115 -61.17 -14.97 46.85
N THR A 116 -60.64 -13.75 46.99
CA THR A 116 -60.81 -12.88 48.16
C THR A 116 -61.97 -11.91 47.98
N ASP A 117 -62.36 -11.62 46.73
CA ASP A 117 -63.32 -10.56 46.36
C ASP A 117 -64.65 -11.08 45.76
N ASP A 118 -65.00 -12.36 45.96
CA ASP A 118 -66.25 -13.01 45.51
C ASP A 118 -66.58 -12.85 44.00
N GLY A 119 -65.57 -12.60 43.16
CA GLY A 119 -65.71 -12.44 41.71
C GLY A 119 -65.94 -11.00 41.20
N LEU A 120 -65.85 -9.97 42.05
CA LEU A 120 -66.02 -8.57 41.65
C LEU A 120 -64.98 -8.13 40.61
N ALA A 121 -63.70 -8.46 40.80
CA ALA A 121 -62.62 -8.06 39.89
C ALA A 121 -62.86 -8.60 38.47
N SER A 122 -63.21 -9.89 38.33
CA SER A 122 -63.55 -10.51 37.05
C SER A 122 -64.78 -9.87 36.39
N PHE A 123 -65.80 -9.51 37.18
CA PHE A 123 -66.96 -8.78 36.66
C PHE A 123 -66.55 -7.40 36.12
N VAL A 124 -65.76 -6.63 36.88
CA VAL A 124 -65.33 -5.28 36.49
C VAL A 124 -64.50 -5.33 35.20
N ILE A 125 -63.61 -6.33 35.05
CA ILE A 125 -62.83 -6.54 33.82
C ILE A 125 -63.73 -6.87 32.61
N GLU A 126 -64.72 -7.74 32.77
CA GLU A 126 -65.66 -8.05 31.67
C GLU A 126 -66.58 -6.88 31.33
N TRP A 127 -67.04 -6.13 32.34
CA TRP A 127 -67.81 -4.91 32.14
C TRP A 127 -66.99 -3.86 31.37
N ALA A 128 -65.72 -3.72 31.75
CA ALA A 128 -64.75 -2.86 31.10
C ALA A 128 -64.60 -3.15 29.59
N ARG A 129 -64.42 -4.43 29.20
CA ARG A 129 -64.35 -4.83 27.78
C ARG A 129 -65.59 -4.45 26.99
N ARG A 130 -66.76 -4.47 27.63
CA ARG A 130 -68.03 -4.15 26.96
C ARG A 130 -68.25 -2.65 26.81
N LEU A 131 -67.78 -1.86 27.79
CA LEU A 131 -67.76 -0.39 27.67
C LEU A 131 -66.85 0.05 26.50
N GLU A 132 -65.68 -0.58 26.33
CA GLU A 132 -64.79 -0.30 25.19
C GLU A 132 -65.48 -0.65 23.85
N GLY A 133 -66.14 -1.81 23.77
CA GLY A 133 -66.81 -2.27 22.55
C GLY A 133 -67.96 -1.38 22.07
N LEU A 134 -68.59 -0.60 22.97
CA LEU A 134 -69.69 0.31 22.64
C LEU A 134 -69.23 1.75 22.42
N GLY A 135 -68.30 2.24 23.25
CA GLY A 135 -67.86 3.62 23.25
C GLY A 135 -66.70 3.92 22.30
N GLY A 136 -65.90 2.92 21.93
CA GLY A 136 -64.68 3.09 21.13
C GLY A 136 -63.58 3.95 21.77
N THR A 137 -63.86 4.57 22.92
CA THR A 137 -62.95 5.45 23.69
C THR A 137 -62.66 4.84 25.06
N LEU A 138 -61.42 4.98 25.55
CA LEU A 138 -60.97 4.41 26.82
C LEU A 138 -61.27 5.29 28.04
N GLN A 139 -61.67 6.55 27.85
CA GLN A 139 -61.89 7.49 28.96
C GLN A 139 -63.09 7.16 29.88
N PRO A 140 -64.28 6.74 29.35
CA PRO A 140 -65.38 6.28 30.21
C PRO A 140 -65.03 5.00 30.97
N LEU A 141 -64.20 4.15 30.34
CA LEU A 141 -63.71 2.90 30.88
C LEU A 141 -62.78 3.12 32.09
N THR A 142 -61.83 4.07 31.98
CA THR A 142 -60.90 4.37 33.08
C THR A 142 -61.60 4.93 34.29
N ALA A 143 -62.49 5.90 34.08
CA ALA A 143 -63.27 6.51 35.15
C ALA A 143 -64.10 5.48 35.92
N PHE A 144 -64.58 4.42 35.25
CA PHE A 144 -65.28 3.31 35.88
C PHE A 144 -64.34 2.42 36.71
N ILE A 145 -63.21 1.99 36.14
CA ILE A 145 -62.28 1.07 36.83
C ILE A 145 -61.63 1.73 38.06
N GLU A 146 -61.24 3.00 37.97
CA GLU A 146 -60.60 3.75 39.06
C GLU A 146 -61.42 3.74 40.37
N GLN A 147 -62.74 3.58 40.29
CA GLN A 147 -63.63 3.45 41.44
C GLN A 147 -63.44 2.16 42.25
N PHE A 148 -62.80 1.14 41.65
CA PHE A 148 -62.62 -0.19 42.23
C PHE A 148 -61.16 -0.61 42.40
N VAL A 149 -60.19 0.11 41.80
CA VAL A 149 -58.75 -0.22 41.84
C VAL A 149 -58.22 -0.38 43.27
N THR A 150 -58.72 0.38 44.24
CA THR A 150 -58.28 0.30 45.63
C THR A 150 -58.87 -0.88 46.40
N LEU A 151 -59.91 -1.53 45.86
CA LEU A 151 -60.63 -2.61 46.54
C LEU A 151 -59.97 -3.96 46.32
N SER A 152 -59.27 -4.14 45.18
CA SER A 152 -58.67 -5.42 44.80
C SER A 152 -57.25 -5.23 44.26
N PRO A 153 -56.23 -5.89 44.85
CA PRO A 153 -54.85 -5.81 44.37
C PRO A 153 -54.70 -6.43 42.97
N ASP A 154 -55.49 -7.46 42.65
CA ASP A 154 -55.47 -8.12 41.34
C ASP A 154 -56.06 -7.21 40.25
N LEU A 155 -57.15 -6.49 40.55
CA LEU A 155 -57.70 -5.49 39.63
C LEU A 155 -56.72 -4.33 39.41
N LYS A 156 -56.02 -3.89 40.46
CA LYS A 156 -54.97 -2.88 40.35
C LYS A 156 -53.82 -3.35 39.45
N SER A 157 -53.35 -4.57 39.65
CA SER A 157 -52.32 -5.18 38.82
C SER A 157 -52.75 -5.28 37.35
N TRP A 158 -53.98 -5.73 37.08
CA TRP A 158 -54.50 -5.78 35.71
C TRP A 158 -54.64 -4.39 35.08
N TYR A 159 -55.13 -3.40 35.85
CA TYR A 159 -55.25 -2.00 35.41
C TYR A 159 -53.89 -1.42 34.99
N GLU A 160 -52.88 -1.57 35.85
CA GLU A 160 -51.52 -1.04 35.63
C GLU A 160 -50.79 -1.74 34.48
N THR A 161 -51.08 -3.01 34.22
CA THR A 161 -50.35 -3.83 33.23
C THR A 161 -51.01 -3.89 31.85
N ASN A 162 -52.33 -3.76 31.75
CA ASN A 162 -53.04 -3.87 30.46
C ASN A 162 -53.64 -2.53 30.00
N LEU A 163 -54.30 -1.79 30.90
CA LEU A 163 -55.01 -0.57 30.50
C LEU A 163 -54.11 0.67 30.50
N VAL A 164 -53.30 0.88 31.56
CA VAL A 164 -52.39 2.04 31.66
C VAL A 164 -51.42 2.16 30.47
N PRO A 165 -50.82 1.08 29.94
CA PRO A 165 -49.97 1.16 28.75
C PRO A 165 -50.69 1.76 27.55
N ILE A 166 -51.93 1.33 27.29
CA ILE A 166 -52.73 1.80 26.15
C ILE A 166 -53.10 3.28 26.35
N LEU A 167 -53.51 3.66 27.56
CA LEU A 167 -53.84 5.06 27.88
C LEU A 167 -52.66 5.99 27.66
N ARG A 168 -51.49 5.63 28.18
CA ARG A 168 -50.27 6.41 28.01
C ARG A 168 -49.90 6.54 26.55
N LEU A 169 -49.98 5.44 25.81
CA LEU A 169 -49.64 5.44 24.38
C LEU A 169 -50.59 6.34 23.57
N GLN A 170 -51.91 6.20 23.76
CA GLN A 170 -52.92 6.85 22.92
C GLN A 170 -53.30 8.26 23.37
N TYR A 171 -53.19 8.62 24.64
CA TYR A 171 -53.64 9.91 25.16
C TYR A 171 -52.48 10.79 25.63
N ASP A 172 -51.48 10.21 26.31
CA ASP A 172 -50.38 11.00 26.88
C ASP A 172 -49.24 11.24 25.88
N PHE A 173 -48.89 10.21 25.10
CA PHE A 173 -47.68 10.21 24.26
C PHE A 173 -47.95 10.49 22.79
N TYR A 174 -49.00 9.90 22.22
CA TYR A 174 -49.36 10.08 20.81
C TYR A 174 -50.87 10.35 20.63
N PRO A 175 -51.39 11.48 21.13
CA PRO A 175 -52.81 11.82 20.98
C PRO A 175 -53.25 12.05 19.53
N GLU A 176 -52.30 12.28 18.62
CA GLU A 176 -52.55 12.51 17.19
C GLU A 176 -52.47 11.23 16.34
N SER A 177 -52.18 10.06 16.92
CA SER A 177 -52.06 8.82 16.15
C SER A 177 -53.43 8.17 15.89
N ASP A 178 -53.65 7.72 14.66
CA ASP A 178 -54.85 6.96 14.27
C ASP A 178 -54.74 5.46 14.67
N ASP A 179 -53.59 5.03 15.21
CA ASP A 179 -53.34 3.63 15.55
C ASP A 179 -53.95 3.29 16.92
N VAL A 180 -55.22 2.91 16.90
CA VAL A 180 -55.94 2.48 18.11
C VAL A 180 -55.69 0.99 18.36
N ILE A 181 -54.95 0.71 19.42
CA ILE A 181 -54.82 -0.62 20.03
C ILE A 181 -55.99 -0.82 20.99
N ARG A 182 -56.83 -1.83 20.74
CA ARG A 182 -57.92 -2.19 21.66
C ARG A 182 -57.39 -3.04 22.81
N LEU A 183 -57.99 -2.90 23.99
CA LEU A 183 -57.65 -3.68 25.17
C LEU A 183 -57.81 -5.17 24.90
N GLN A 184 -58.91 -5.58 24.27
CA GLN A 184 -59.15 -6.98 23.93
C GLN A 184 -58.13 -7.52 22.92
N ASP A 185 -57.66 -6.70 21.98
CA ASP A 185 -56.64 -7.12 21.02
C ASP A 185 -55.30 -7.32 21.72
N LEU A 186 -54.90 -6.38 22.59
CA LEU A 186 -53.65 -6.46 23.34
C LEU A 186 -53.59 -7.66 24.29
N GLU A 187 -54.69 -8.01 24.96
CA GLU A 187 -54.78 -9.17 25.85
C GLU A 187 -54.61 -10.52 25.11
N ASN A 188 -54.97 -10.55 23.83
CA ASN A 188 -54.89 -11.76 22.99
C ASN A 188 -53.58 -11.88 22.19
N MET A 189 -52.79 -10.80 22.11
CA MET A 189 -51.51 -10.79 21.40
C MET A 189 -50.46 -11.67 22.09
N THR A 190 -49.57 -12.25 21.28
CA THR A 190 -48.35 -12.87 21.81
C THR A 190 -47.41 -11.79 22.37
N VAL A 191 -46.49 -12.16 23.27
CA VAL A 191 -45.52 -11.22 23.86
C VAL A 191 -44.75 -10.46 22.77
N GLN A 192 -44.31 -11.15 21.72
CA GLN A 192 -43.57 -10.57 20.60
C GLN A 192 -44.40 -9.56 19.79
N GLU A 193 -45.66 -9.90 19.49
CA GLU A 193 -46.57 -9.02 18.76
C GLU A 193 -46.95 -7.78 19.58
N GLY A 194 -47.17 -7.95 20.89
CA GLY A 194 -47.49 -6.84 21.78
C GLY A 194 -46.33 -5.86 21.93
N VAL A 195 -45.09 -6.33 22.13
CA VAL A 195 -43.90 -5.44 22.15
C VAL A 195 -43.79 -4.66 20.84
N SER A 196 -43.98 -5.34 19.70
CA SER A 196 -43.89 -4.71 18.38
C SER A 196 -45.00 -3.69 18.12
N SER A 197 -46.21 -3.96 18.61
CA SER A 197 -47.38 -3.09 18.45
C SER A 197 -47.31 -1.87 19.37
N LEU A 198 -46.93 -2.06 20.65
CA LEU A 198 -46.78 -0.98 21.63
C LEU A 198 -45.66 -0.01 21.26
N LEU A 199 -44.59 -0.48 20.61
CA LEU A 199 -43.48 0.37 20.15
C LEU A 199 -43.68 0.92 18.73
N GLN A 200 -44.80 0.62 18.06
CA GLN A 200 -45.03 1.01 16.67
C GLN A 200 -44.98 2.54 16.48
N CYS A 201 -45.53 3.30 17.43
CA CYS A 201 -45.56 4.77 17.37
C CYS A 201 -44.16 5.37 17.56
N ALA A 202 -43.43 4.99 18.62
CA ALA A 202 -42.05 5.44 18.84
C ALA A 202 -41.10 5.08 17.69
N ARG A 203 -41.32 3.92 17.07
CA ARG A 203 -40.51 3.50 15.94
C ARG A 203 -40.67 4.43 14.73
N ARG A 204 -41.84 5.04 14.54
CA ARG A 204 -42.06 6.02 13.46
C ARG A 204 -41.34 7.33 13.72
N THR A 205 -41.22 7.75 14.99
CA THR A 205 -40.49 8.99 15.33
C THR A 205 -38.98 8.85 15.17
N ARG A 206 -38.46 7.61 15.19
CA ARG A 206 -37.01 7.29 15.09
C ARG A 206 -36.15 8.04 16.11
N ASN A 207 -36.75 8.39 17.25
CA ASN A 207 -36.09 9.10 18.32
C ASN A 207 -35.81 8.13 19.46
N ALA A 208 -34.56 8.06 19.91
CA ALA A 208 -34.14 7.15 20.95
C ALA A 208 -34.89 7.38 22.27
N PHE A 209 -35.17 8.66 22.59
CA PHE A 209 -35.84 9.08 23.81
C PHE A 209 -37.29 8.60 23.87
N ASP A 210 -38.01 8.72 22.75
CA ASP A 210 -39.41 8.28 22.67
C ASP A 210 -39.49 6.76 22.83
N ILE A 211 -38.56 6.02 22.22
CA ILE A 211 -38.48 4.56 22.37
C ILE A 211 -38.14 4.19 23.81
N ALA A 212 -37.16 4.85 24.44
CA ALA A 212 -36.78 4.57 25.83
C ALA A 212 -37.91 4.89 26.83
N ARG A 213 -38.64 6.00 26.61
CA ARG A 213 -39.82 6.38 27.38
C ARG A 213 -40.91 5.32 27.25
N ASP A 214 -41.22 4.89 26.03
CA ASP A 214 -42.29 3.92 25.77
C ASP A 214 -41.91 2.53 26.28
N LEU A 215 -40.63 2.14 26.18
CA LEU A 215 -40.11 0.93 26.82
C LEU A 215 -40.35 0.94 28.33
N ASN A 216 -40.13 2.08 29.00
CA ASN A 216 -40.27 2.21 30.45
C ASN A 216 -41.74 2.31 30.91
N HIS A 217 -42.56 3.08 30.20
CA HIS A 217 -43.90 3.46 30.67
C HIS A 217 -45.05 2.68 30.04
N VAL A 218 -44.81 2.02 28.91
CA VAL A 218 -45.82 1.25 28.15
C VAL A 218 -45.44 -0.23 28.12
N VAL A 219 -44.25 -0.56 27.62
CA VAL A 219 -43.85 -1.97 27.42
C VAL A 219 -43.51 -2.67 28.74
N ALA A 220 -42.72 -2.04 29.61
CA ALA A 220 -42.30 -2.66 30.87
C ALA A 220 -43.49 -3.06 31.77
N PRO A 221 -44.52 -2.21 31.99
CA PRO A 221 -45.72 -2.62 32.73
C PRO A 221 -46.50 -3.76 32.05
N TRP A 222 -46.53 -3.81 30.73
CA TRP A 222 -47.23 -4.88 30.02
C TRP A 222 -46.49 -6.22 30.08
N VAL A 223 -45.18 -6.23 29.84
CA VAL A 223 -44.31 -7.42 29.92
C VAL A 223 -44.29 -7.97 31.35
N ALA A 224 -44.32 -7.08 32.35
CA ALA A 224 -44.52 -7.40 33.75
C ALA A 224 -45.81 -8.21 34.00
N GLY A 225 -46.94 -7.73 33.50
CA GLY A 225 -48.25 -8.40 33.63
C GLY A 225 -48.32 -9.73 32.88
N ALA A 226 -47.74 -9.80 31.68
CA ALA A 226 -47.65 -11.03 30.90
C ALA A 226 -46.82 -12.11 31.64
N SER A 227 -45.70 -11.71 32.26
CA SER A 227 -44.86 -12.59 33.06
C SER A 227 -45.59 -13.13 34.30
N GLN A 228 -46.36 -12.29 34.98
CA GLN A 228 -47.16 -12.68 36.14
C GLN A 228 -48.29 -13.63 35.74
N THR A 229 -48.99 -13.35 34.64
CA THR A 229 -50.06 -14.21 34.11
C THR A 229 -49.56 -15.59 33.69
N LYS A 230 -48.36 -15.67 33.11
CA LYS A 230 -47.71 -16.94 32.73
C LYS A 230 -47.27 -17.75 33.95
N ARG A 231 -46.59 -17.13 34.94
CA ARG A 231 -46.24 -17.79 36.21
C ARG A 231 -47.48 -18.38 36.90
N ARG A 232 -48.59 -17.63 36.91
CA ARG A 232 -49.88 -18.06 37.49
C ARG A 232 -50.53 -19.24 36.76
N ARG A 233 -50.33 -19.40 35.44
CA ARG A 233 -50.84 -20.57 34.68
C ARG A 233 -50.04 -21.84 34.94
N ILE A 234 -48.73 -21.72 35.18
CA ILE A 234 -47.83 -22.86 35.42
C ILE A 234 -48.07 -23.51 36.79
N ASP A 235 -48.44 -22.72 37.82
CA ASP A 235 -48.80 -23.25 39.16
C ASP A 235 -50.04 -24.18 39.13
N HIS A 236 -50.83 -24.18 38.05
CA HIS A 236 -52.04 -24.98 37.89
C HIS A 236 -51.91 -26.17 36.91
N THR A 237 -50.81 -26.29 36.17
CA THR A 237 -50.58 -27.40 35.23
C THR A 237 -49.19 -28.00 35.41
N THR A 238 -49.13 -29.20 36.00
CA THR A 238 -47.92 -30.03 36.00
C THR A 238 -47.58 -30.51 34.59
N GLU A 239 -46.36 -30.18 34.19
CA GLU A 239 -45.50 -30.85 33.19
C GLU A 239 -45.74 -30.55 31.69
N ASP A 240 -44.60 -30.43 31.00
CA ASP A 240 -44.34 -30.45 29.56
C ASP A 240 -44.54 -29.15 28.73
N SER A 241 -43.58 -28.23 28.83
CA SER A 241 -43.02 -27.56 27.64
C SER A 241 -41.61 -27.00 27.91
N ASP A 242 -40.59 -27.65 27.32
CA ASP A 242 -39.14 -27.35 27.40
C ASP A 242 -38.70 -26.01 26.76
N GLN A 243 -39.53 -24.97 26.77
CA GLN A 243 -39.12 -23.62 26.37
C GLN A 243 -39.65 -22.60 27.38
N GLU A 244 -38.84 -22.32 28.40
CA GLU A 244 -39.02 -21.17 29.27
C GLU A 244 -38.87 -19.87 28.45
N GLU A 245 -39.91 -19.46 27.71
CA GLU A 245 -39.88 -18.15 27.04
C GLU A 245 -39.94 -17.06 28.11
N GLN A 246 -38.83 -16.35 28.31
CA GLN A 246 -38.74 -15.18 29.17
C GLN A 246 -39.29 -13.97 28.40
N PRO A 247 -40.37 -13.31 28.86
CA PRO A 247 -40.99 -12.20 28.13
C PRO A 247 -40.04 -11.04 27.79
N TRP A 248 -39.01 -10.83 28.62
CA TRP A 248 -37.95 -9.83 28.41
C TRP A 248 -36.99 -10.17 27.25
N GLU A 249 -36.90 -11.43 26.82
CA GLU A 249 -36.07 -11.81 25.67
C GLU A 249 -36.60 -11.21 24.37
N TYR A 250 -37.92 -11.14 24.19
CA TYR A 250 -38.51 -10.53 23.01
C TYR A 250 -38.23 -9.02 22.91
N VAL A 251 -38.14 -8.32 24.05
CA VAL A 251 -37.74 -6.90 24.10
C VAL A 251 -36.28 -6.75 23.66
N ASN A 252 -35.40 -7.62 24.15
CA ASN A 252 -33.99 -7.65 23.76
C ASN A 252 -33.81 -8.00 22.28
N GLU A 253 -34.55 -8.98 21.76
CA GLU A 253 -34.55 -9.34 20.34
C GLU A 253 -35.06 -8.19 19.48
N TRP A 254 -36.11 -7.48 19.92
CA TRP A 254 -36.60 -6.30 19.22
C TRP A 254 -35.53 -5.21 19.13
N LEU A 255 -34.82 -4.93 20.23
CA LEU A 255 -33.71 -3.96 20.26
C LEU A 255 -32.56 -4.35 19.32
N ILE A 256 -32.16 -5.62 19.32
CA ILE A 256 -31.11 -6.14 18.42
C ILE A 256 -31.56 -6.02 16.96
N ASN A 257 -32.80 -6.41 16.64
CA ASN A 257 -33.37 -6.31 15.30
C ASN A 257 -33.50 -4.86 14.82
N GLU A 258 -33.77 -3.92 15.73
CA GLU A 258 -33.74 -2.50 15.39
C GLU A 258 -32.31 -2.01 15.18
N GLY A 259 -31.33 -2.50 15.95
CA GLY A 259 -29.90 -2.20 15.75
C GLY A 259 -29.35 -2.64 14.39
N LEU A 260 -29.88 -3.74 13.83
CA LEU A 260 -29.56 -4.18 12.46
C LEU A 260 -30.12 -3.25 11.37
N LYS A 261 -31.17 -2.47 11.68
CA LYS A 261 -31.83 -1.55 10.74
C LYS A 261 -31.31 -0.13 10.90
N ASP A 262 -31.26 0.35 12.14
CA ASP A 262 -30.77 1.67 12.55
C ASP A 262 -29.98 1.54 13.86
N PHE A 263 -28.67 1.32 13.70
CA PHE A 263 -27.74 1.18 14.82
C PHE A 263 -27.76 2.40 15.75
N ALA A 264 -27.84 3.62 15.20
CA ALA A 264 -27.73 4.84 16.00
C ALA A 264 -28.92 5.00 16.95
N VAL A 265 -30.13 4.68 16.48
CA VAL A 265 -31.34 4.72 17.29
C VAL A 265 -31.28 3.64 18.38
N ALA A 266 -31.04 2.38 18.01
CA ALA A 266 -31.02 1.27 18.97
C ALA A 266 -29.94 1.44 20.05
N ALA A 267 -28.74 1.87 19.67
CA ALA A 267 -27.63 2.06 20.61
C ALA A 267 -27.88 3.22 21.57
N LYS A 268 -28.46 4.33 21.10
CA LYS A 268 -28.86 5.45 21.97
C LYS A 268 -30.01 5.05 22.90
N THR A 269 -31.02 4.33 22.40
CA THR A 269 -32.12 3.80 23.22
C THR A 269 -31.57 2.89 24.32
N PHE A 270 -30.59 2.04 24.01
CA PHE A 270 -29.92 1.21 25.01
C PHE A 270 -29.22 2.06 26.08
N VAL A 271 -28.53 3.14 25.70
CA VAL A 271 -27.87 4.06 26.65
C VAL A 271 -28.87 4.82 27.52
N GLU A 272 -30.01 5.21 26.97
CA GLU A 272 -31.05 5.97 27.68
C GLU A 272 -31.93 5.10 28.59
N TRP A 273 -32.30 3.89 28.16
CA TRP A 273 -33.19 3.01 28.93
C TRP A 273 -32.43 2.15 29.95
N ASN A 274 -32.76 2.24 31.24
CA ASN A 274 -32.05 1.52 32.31
C ASN A 274 -32.26 -0.01 32.31
N GLY A 275 -33.17 -0.52 31.48
CA GLY A 275 -33.50 -1.94 31.41
C GLY A 275 -34.76 -2.29 32.21
N PRO A 276 -34.99 -3.58 32.50
CA PRO A 276 -36.12 -4.04 33.30
C PRO A 276 -36.16 -3.37 34.69
N PRO A 277 -37.35 -2.98 35.21
CA PRO A 277 -37.48 -2.28 36.49
C PRO A 277 -37.13 -3.16 37.71
N GLU A 278 -36.63 -2.52 38.77
CA GLU A 278 -36.04 -3.13 39.99
C GLU A 278 -36.98 -4.11 40.74
N GLU A 279 -38.30 -3.93 40.62
CA GLU A 279 -39.29 -4.80 41.29
C GLU A 279 -39.35 -6.22 40.71
N GLN A 280 -38.63 -6.49 39.60
CA GLN A 280 -38.69 -7.73 38.83
C GLN A 280 -37.31 -8.33 38.55
N GLU A 281 -36.30 -7.94 39.32
CA GLU A 281 -34.91 -8.36 39.22
C GLU A 281 -34.73 -9.88 39.33
N VAL A 282 -34.88 -10.58 38.21
CA VAL A 282 -34.19 -11.85 37.99
C VAL A 282 -32.81 -11.47 37.47
N PRO A 283 -31.69 -11.83 38.15
CA PRO A 283 -30.34 -11.49 37.69
C PRO A 283 -30.06 -11.87 36.23
N GLU A 284 -30.72 -12.91 35.74
CA GLU A 284 -30.65 -13.35 34.34
C GLU A 284 -31.23 -12.32 33.34
N SER A 285 -32.28 -11.57 33.70
CA SER A 285 -32.91 -10.58 32.81
C SER A 285 -32.00 -9.37 32.56
N ILE A 286 -31.31 -8.89 33.60
CA ILE A 286 -30.32 -7.82 33.51
C ILE A 286 -29.11 -8.29 32.69
N ALA A 287 -28.65 -9.53 32.91
CA ALA A 287 -27.57 -10.12 32.13
C ALA A 287 -27.94 -10.26 30.64
N ASN A 288 -29.18 -10.65 30.33
CA ASN A 288 -29.71 -10.73 28.96
C ASN A 288 -29.83 -9.34 28.31
N TYR A 289 -30.21 -8.31 29.07
CA TYR A 289 -30.20 -6.93 28.59
C TYR A 289 -28.77 -6.46 28.27
N ALA A 290 -27.82 -6.69 29.17
CA ALA A 290 -26.41 -6.36 28.94
C ALA A 290 -25.83 -7.10 27.71
N ARG A 291 -26.25 -8.36 27.48
CA ARG A 291 -25.94 -9.14 26.27
C ARG A 291 -26.45 -8.45 25.01
N ALA A 292 -27.68 -7.95 25.03
CA ALA A 292 -28.26 -7.21 23.90
C ALA A 292 -27.43 -5.97 23.55
N GLY A 293 -26.86 -5.29 24.55
CA GLY A 293 -25.92 -4.18 24.35
C GLY A 293 -24.70 -4.58 23.51
N LEU A 294 -24.03 -5.69 23.84
CA LEU A 294 -22.89 -6.19 23.06
C LEU A 294 -23.31 -6.65 21.65
N ALA A 295 -24.48 -7.29 21.52
CA ALA A 295 -25.05 -7.67 20.23
C ALA A 295 -25.32 -6.45 19.32
N ILE A 296 -25.82 -5.33 19.88
CA ILE A 296 -26.02 -4.08 19.15
C ILE A 296 -24.68 -3.54 18.61
N ILE A 297 -23.59 -3.60 19.40
CA ILE A 297 -22.25 -3.20 18.94
C ILE A 297 -21.85 -4.04 17.72
N TYR A 298 -21.91 -5.36 17.79
CA TYR A 298 -21.54 -6.21 16.64
C TYR A 298 -22.43 -6.03 15.41
N SER A 299 -23.64 -5.53 15.60
CA SER A 299 -24.60 -5.23 14.52
C SER A 299 -24.27 -3.95 13.74
N CYS A 300 -23.30 -3.14 14.18
CA CYS A 300 -22.92 -1.90 13.52
C CYS A 300 -22.30 -2.16 12.12
N PRO A 301 -22.90 -1.65 11.03
CA PRO A 301 -22.44 -1.94 9.67
C PRO A 301 -21.17 -1.17 9.29
N GLU A 302 -20.98 0.04 9.82
CA GLU A 302 -19.84 0.90 9.46
C GLU A 302 -19.34 1.71 10.66
N SER A 303 -18.02 1.74 10.85
CA SER A 303 -17.37 2.53 11.89
C SER A 303 -17.25 4.00 11.50
N SER A 304 -17.78 4.88 12.35
CA SER A 304 -17.69 6.33 12.24
C SER A 304 -17.34 6.92 13.61
N ARG A 305 -16.96 8.20 13.67
CA ARG A 305 -16.62 8.84 14.96
C ARG A 305 -17.80 8.82 15.94
N ASP A 306 -19.01 9.08 15.44
CA ASP A 306 -20.22 9.14 16.26
C ASP A 306 -20.66 7.73 16.70
N THR A 307 -20.58 6.74 15.80
CA THR A 307 -20.91 5.35 16.15
C THR A 307 -19.92 4.78 17.17
N LEU A 308 -18.62 5.12 17.06
CA LEU A 308 -17.62 4.75 18.06
C LEU A 308 -17.91 5.32 19.44
N THR A 309 -18.26 6.61 19.55
CA THR A 309 -18.59 7.22 20.84
C THR A 309 -19.78 6.53 21.50
N ILE A 310 -20.85 6.28 20.73
CA ILE A 310 -22.04 5.61 21.25
C ILE A 310 -21.73 4.15 21.62
N SER A 311 -20.91 3.44 20.86
CA SER A 311 -20.49 2.07 21.20
C SER A 311 -19.69 1.99 22.49
N TRP A 312 -18.82 2.97 22.77
CA TRP A 312 -18.13 3.07 24.06
C TRP A 312 -19.11 3.28 25.22
N ASP A 313 -20.13 4.13 25.02
CA ASP A 313 -21.18 4.36 26.01
C ASP A 313 -22.00 3.08 26.26
N VAL A 314 -22.40 2.38 25.21
CA VAL A 314 -23.11 1.07 25.28
C VAL A 314 -22.27 0.05 26.05
N LEU A 315 -20.98 -0.10 25.72
CA LEU A 315 -20.07 -1.00 26.43
C LEU A 315 -19.97 -0.62 27.91
N SER A 316 -19.78 0.67 28.21
CA SER A 316 -19.68 1.15 29.60
C SER A 316 -20.93 0.85 30.41
N LYS A 317 -22.11 0.93 29.79
CA LYS A 317 -23.38 0.62 30.42
C LYS A 317 -23.57 -0.87 30.63
N ALA A 318 -23.28 -1.69 29.61
CA ALA A 318 -23.37 -3.15 29.72
C ALA A 318 -22.51 -3.70 30.87
N VAL A 319 -21.29 -3.17 31.05
CA VAL A 319 -20.38 -3.57 32.13
C VAL A 319 -20.88 -3.12 33.52
N LYS A 320 -21.44 -1.91 33.61
CA LYS A 320 -22.07 -1.40 34.85
C LYS A 320 -23.25 -2.28 35.28
N LEU A 321 -24.09 -2.70 34.34
CA LEU A 321 -25.27 -3.54 34.60
C LEU A 321 -24.90 -4.91 35.19
N THR A 322 -23.74 -5.46 34.83
CA THR A 322 -23.27 -6.74 35.37
C THR A 322 -22.36 -6.61 36.60
N GLY A 323 -22.15 -5.40 37.13
CA GLY A 323 -21.30 -5.17 38.30
C GLY A 323 -19.80 -5.42 38.08
N LEU A 324 -19.35 -5.49 36.83
CA LEU A 324 -17.94 -5.69 36.49
C LEU A 324 -17.17 -4.36 36.57
N MET A 325 -15.88 -4.41 36.89
CA MET A 325 -15.04 -3.22 36.89
C MET A 325 -14.63 -2.87 35.46
N MET A 326 -15.03 -1.69 34.96
CA MET A 326 -14.55 -1.21 33.66
C MET A 326 -13.04 -0.95 33.72
N ALA A 327 -12.28 -1.68 32.92
CA ALA A 327 -10.90 -1.29 32.61
C ALA A 327 -10.90 0.02 31.78
N ASN A 328 -9.81 0.79 31.85
CA ASN A 328 -9.62 2.03 31.08
C ASN A 328 -9.36 1.73 29.59
N LEU A 329 -10.37 1.16 28.92
CA LEU A 329 -10.31 0.68 27.55
C LEU A 329 -10.50 1.82 26.52
N SER A 330 -11.06 2.96 26.93
CA SER A 330 -11.29 4.13 26.06
C SER A 330 -10.03 4.92 25.70
N THR A 331 -8.85 4.46 26.13
CA THR A 331 -7.57 5.05 25.73
C THR A 331 -7.22 4.65 24.29
N SER A 332 -6.33 5.40 23.63
CA SER A 332 -5.97 5.14 22.21
C SER A 332 -5.29 3.77 21.98
N ARG A 333 -4.65 3.19 23.01
CA ARG A 333 -3.95 1.89 22.95
C ARG A 333 -4.16 1.10 24.25
N PRO A 334 -5.35 0.54 24.47
CA PRO A 334 -5.65 -0.20 25.69
C PRO A 334 -4.90 -1.54 25.70
N ASN A 335 -4.52 -2.04 26.87
CA ASN A 335 -3.95 -3.37 26.99
C ASN A 335 -5.09 -4.40 27.10
N VAL A 336 -5.19 -5.30 26.13
CA VAL A 336 -6.27 -6.30 26.05
C VAL A 336 -5.74 -7.66 26.48
N SER A 337 -6.12 -8.10 27.67
CA SER A 337 -5.87 -9.46 28.17
C SER A 337 -7.12 -10.32 27.99
N LEU A 338 -6.96 -11.51 27.40
CA LEU A 338 -8.05 -12.44 27.14
C LEU A 338 -7.71 -13.80 27.75
N ASP A 339 -8.69 -14.43 28.39
CA ASP A 339 -8.55 -15.80 28.84
C ASP A 339 -8.51 -16.79 27.65
N GLU A 340 -7.66 -17.81 27.73
CA GLU A 340 -7.53 -18.82 26.66
C GLU A 340 -8.81 -19.64 26.50
N SER A 341 -9.52 -19.88 27.60
CA SER A 341 -10.78 -20.64 27.58
C SER A 341 -11.84 -19.93 26.75
N PHE A 342 -11.89 -18.60 26.84
CA PHE A 342 -12.78 -17.75 26.07
C PHE A 342 -12.52 -17.92 24.57
N VAL A 343 -11.27 -17.81 24.13
CA VAL A 343 -10.91 -17.85 22.70
C VAL A 343 -11.23 -19.20 22.06
N ARG A 344 -11.02 -20.32 22.77
CA ARG A 344 -11.29 -21.67 22.24
C ARG A 344 -12.78 -21.93 22.00
N ASN A 345 -13.66 -21.24 22.72
CA ASN A 345 -15.11 -21.44 22.64
C ASN A 345 -15.79 -20.60 21.55
N LEU A 346 -15.06 -19.70 20.88
CA LEU A 346 -15.59 -18.79 19.87
C LEU A 346 -15.70 -19.48 18.50
N GLN A 347 -16.84 -19.30 17.83
CA GLN A 347 -17.08 -19.83 16.49
C GLN A 347 -17.47 -18.71 15.52
N ASP A 348 -17.08 -18.81 14.24
CA ASP A 348 -17.29 -17.74 13.26
C ASP A 348 -18.78 -17.43 13.01
N PHE A 349 -19.63 -18.46 13.10
CA PHE A 349 -21.08 -18.28 12.95
C PHE A 349 -21.74 -17.52 14.12
N ASP A 350 -21.06 -17.37 15.26
CA ASP A 350 -21.59 -16.62 16.40
C ASP A 350 -21.64 -15.11 16.11
N LEU A 351 -20.84 -14.62 15.15
CA LEU A 351 -20.87 -13.24 14.68
C LEU A 351 -21.94 -12.98 13.60
N LEU A 352 -22.72 -13.99 13.20
CA LEU A 352 -23.83 -13.80 12.26
C LEU A 352 -25.01 -13.12 12.95
N PRO A 353 -25.75 -12.22 12.27
CA PRO A 353 -26.88 -11.51 12.85
C PRO A 353 -27.91 -12.40 13.57
N ALA A 354 -28.24 -13.55 12.97
CA ALA A 354 -29.19 -14.52 13.53
C ALA A 354 -28.67 -15.28 14.78
N SER A 355 -27.37 -15.22 15.06
CA SER A 355 -26.74 -15.85 16.22
C SER A 355 -26.50 -14.87 17.37
N LEU A 356 -26.56 -13.55 17.13
CA LEU A 356 -26.28 -12.53 18.15
C LEU A 356 -27.31 -12.53 19.29
N SER A 357 -28.55 -12.96 19.05
CA SER A 357 -29.58 -13.05 20.10
C SER A 357 -29.51 -14.32 20.94
N LYS A 358 -28.73 -15.34 20.52
CA LYS A 358 -28.71 -16.65 21.19
C LYS A 358 -28.01 -16.59 22.54
N LYS A 359 -28.59 -17.21 23.57
CA LYS A 359 -27.99 -17.31 24.91
C LYS A 359 -26.61 -17.98 24.94
N THR A 360 -26.36 -18.89 24.01
CA THR A 360 -25.10 -19.65 23.88
C THR A 360 -23.96 -18.86 23.24
N ASN A 361 -24.20 -17.62 22.80
CA ASN A 361 -23.22 -16.84 22.08
C ASN A 361 -22.19 -16.19 23.02
N HIS A 362 -20.98 -16.73 23.00
CA HIS A 362 -19.86 -16.28 23.84
C HIS A 362 -19.38 -14.85 23.53
N PHE A 363 -19.58 -14.32 22.33
CA PHE A 363 -19.22 -12.93 22.00
C PHE A 363 -20.09 -11.90 22.74
N THR A 364 -21.35 -12.24 22.94
CA THR A 364 -22.34 -11.33 23.53
C THR A 364 -22.47 -11.53 25.04
N HIS A 365 -22.01 -12.66 25.59
CA HIS A 365 -22.02 -12.91 27.01
C HIS A 365 -21.05 -11.98 27.74
N VAL A 366 -21.58 -11.08 28.56
CA VAL A 366 -20.81 -10.05 29.28
C VAL A 366 -19.93 -10.69 30.36
N THR A 367 -18.68 -10.94 29.99
CA THR A 367 -17.56 -11.37 30.84
C THR A 367 -16.41 -10.37 30.73
N GLU A 368 -15.45 -10.42 31.66
CA GLU A 368 -14.22 -9.64 31.58
C GLU A 368 -13.53 -9.81 30.22
N SER A 369 -13.29 -11.05 29.78
CA SER A 369 -12.68 -11.33 28.46
C SER A 369 -13.49 -10.76 27.28
N SER A 370 -14.82 -10.90 27.26
CA SER A 370 -15.66 -10.37 26.16
C SER A 370 -15.63 -8.84 26.09
N THR A 371 -15.60 -8.16 27.23
CA THR A 371 -15.64 -6.69 27.31
C THR A 371 -14.29 -6.09 26.94
N HIS A 372 -13.20 -6.72 27.36
CA HIS A 372 -11.85 -6.43 26.90
C HIS A 372 -11.70 -6.66 25.39
N PHE A 373 -12.26 -7.76 24.86
CA PHE A 373 -12.25 -8.06 23.44
C PHE A 373 -13.00 -6.98 22.63
N VAL A 374 -14.22 -6.61 23.03
CA VAL A 374 -14.99 -5.52 22.41
C VAL A 374 -14.21 -4.20 22.50
N GLY A 375 -13.58 -3.90 23.65
CA GLY A 375 -12.73 -2.73 23.80
C GLY A 375 -11.57 -2.70 22.78
N GLY A 376 -10.90 -3.84 22.55
CA GLY A 376 -9.87 -3.98 21.52
C GLY A 376 -10.41 -3.79 20.09
N VAL A 377 -11.61 -4.31 19.80
CA VAL A 377 -12.31 -4.12 18.52
C VAL A 377 -12.69 -2.65 18.30
N LEU A 378 -13.19 -1.96 19.31
CA LEU A 378 -13.53 -0.53 19.21
C LEU A 378 -12.28 0.34 19.06
N ALA A 379 -11.21 0.04 19.78
CA ALA A 379 -9.94 0.75 19.65
C ALA A 379 -9.29 0.53 18.26
N THR A 380 -9.28 -0.70 17.75
CA THR A 380 -8.83 -0.96 16.35
C THR A 380 -9.70 -0.27 15.32
N ALA A 381 -11.02 -0.28 15.50
CA ALA A 381 -11.94 0.44 14.62
C ALA A 381 -11.72 1.95 14.66
N SER A 382 -11.35 2.52 15.82
CA SER A 382 -10.99 3.93 15.94
C SER A 382 -9.76 4.27 15.10
N LEU A 383 -8.70 3.45 15.16
CA LEU A 383 -7.49 3.61 14.35
C LEU A 383 -7.80 3.51 12.85
N LEU A 384 -8.58 2.51 12.44
CA LEU A 384 -8.97 2.34 11.03
C LEU A 384 -9.84 3.49 10.53
N THR A 385 -10.77 3.99 11.35
CA THR A 385 -11.61 5.14 11.01
C THR A 385 -10.79 6.42 10.85
N GLU A 386 -9.77 6.64 11.68
CA GLU A 386 -8.84 7.76 11.52
C GLU A 386 -8.04 7.69 10.21
N LEU A 387 -7.74 6.47 9.74
CA LEU A 387 -7.11 6.20 8.45
C LEU A 387 -8.06 6.24 7.24
N GLY A 388 -9.36 6.48 7.46
CA GLY A 388 -10.38 6.47 6.40
C GLY A 388 -10.76 5.06 5.92
N LEU A 389 -10.48 4.04 6.72
CA LEU A 389 -10.79 2.63 6.47
C LEU A 389 -11.97 2.17 7.32
N ALA A 390 -13.16 2.72 7.08
CA ALA A 390 -14.35 2.32 7.80
C ALA A 390 -14.67 0.83 7.56
N SER A 391 -14.93 0.09 8.64
CA SER A 391 -15.24 -1.34 8.63
C SER A 391 -16.31 -1.64 9.67
N SER A 392 -17.05 -2.75 9.54
CA SER A 392 -17.97 -3.18 10.59
C SER A 392 -17.22 -3.71 11.82
N PHE A 393 -17.77 -3.53 13.03
CA PHE A 393 -17.16 -4.08 14.25
C PHE A 393 -17.16 -5.62 14.23
N GLY A 394 -18.18 -6.24 13.63
CA GLY A 394 -18.24 -7.68 13.41
C GLY A 394 -17.13 -8.21 12.48
N GLU A 395 -16.79 -7.51 11.40
CA GLU A 395 -15.68 -7.89 10.52
C GLU A 395 -14.33 -7.76 11.21
N ILE A 396 -14.12 -6.67 11.97
CA ILE A 396 -12.90 -6.49 12.75
C ILE A 396 -12.76 -7.63 13.77
N ALA A 397 -13.82 -7.95 14.51
CA ALA A 397 -13.84 -9.08 15.44
C ALA A 397 -13.51 -10.42 14.75
N ARG A 398 -14.14 -10.67 13.59
CA ARG A 398 -13.89 -11.87 12.77
C ARG A 398 -12.43 -11.95 12.33
N THR A 399 -11.85 -10.83 11.87
CA THR A 399 -10.43 -10.79 11.46
C THR A 399 -9.50 -11.06 12.62
N SER A 400 -9.75 -10.48 13.80
CA SER A 400 -8.88 -10.63 14.97
C SER A 400 -8.78 -12.07 15.47
N ILE A 401 -9.85 -12.85 15.37
CA ILE A 401 -9.91 -14.24 15.89
C ILE A 401 -9.68 -15.27 14.78
N PHE A 402 -10.41 -15.17 13.66
CA PHE A 402 -10.44 -16.18 12.60
C PHE A 402 -9.61 -15.78 11.37
N GLY A 403 -8.90 -14.65 11.43
CA GLY A 403 -8.07 -14.20 10.33
C GLY A 403 -6.90 -15.12 10.04
N SER A 404 -6.71 -15.44 8.76
CA SER A 404 -5.52 -16.16 8.28
C SER A 404 -4.34 -15.20 8.11
N GLU A 405 -3.11 -15.75 8.08
CA GLU A 405 -1.90 -14.96 7.81
C GLU A 405 -2.01 -14.16 6.51
N ARG A 406 -2.61 -14.74 5.46
CA ARG A 406 -2.84 -14.04 4.18
C ARG A 406 -3.77 -12.84 4.36
N ARG A 407 -4.89 -13.03 5.08
CA ARG A 407 -5.84 -11.95 5.36
C ARG A 407 -5.17 -10.81 6.13
N HIS A 408 -4.38 -11.12 7.16
CA HIS A 408 -3.67 -10.09 7.93
C HIS A 408 -2.61 -9.36 7.09
N LYS A 409 -1.91 -10.06 6.18
CA LYS A 409 -0.98 -9.43 5.23
C LYS A 409 -1.69 -8.44 4.32
N ASP A 410 -2.88 -8.80 3.83
CA ASP A 410 -3.67 -7.93 2.97
C ASP A 410 -4.22 -6.71 3.73
N GLU A 411 -4.69 -6.88 4.96
CA GLU A 411 -5.13 -5.74 5.81
C GLU A 411 -3.96 -4.82 6.17
N LEU A 412 -2.79 -5.35 6.54
CA LEU A 412 -1.60 -4.53 6.79
C LEU A 412 -1.19 -3.75 5.53
N ARG A 413 -1.21 -4.39 4.36
CA ARG A 413 -0.91 -3.72 3.09
C ARG A 413 -1.94 -2.62 2.81
N ARG A 414 -3.22 -2.87 3.06
CA ARG A 414 -4.30 -1.90 2.89
C ARG A 414 -4.09 -0.68 3.79
N ILE A 415 -3.75 -0.89 5.06
CA ILE A 415 -3.43 0.19 6.01
C ILE A 415 -2.23 1.02 5.50
N LEU A 416 -1.10 0.37 5.20
CA LEU A 416 0.12 1.05 4.76
C LEU A 416 -0.05 1.84 3.45
N GLN A 417 -0.93 1.41 2.55
CA GLN A 417 -1.25 2.14 1.32
C GLN A 417 -2.09 3.41 1.55
N GLN A 418 -2.88 3.46 2.63
CA GLN A 418 -3.71 4.62 2.96
C GLN A 418 -2.95 5.70 3.73
N ILE A 419 -1.96 5.33 4.54
CA ILE A 419 -1.20 6.29 5.36
C ILE A 419 -0.67 7.47 4.53
N PRO A 420 0.06 7.28 3.40
CA PRO A 420 0.58 8.39 2.60
C PRO A 420 -0.50 9.24 1.91
N ARG A 421 -1.74 8.73 1.80
CA ARG A 421 -2.87 9.42 1.18
C ARG A 421 -3.58 10.36 2.14
N GLN A 422 -3.22 10.36 3.42
CA GLN A 422 -3.75 11.29 4.41
C GLN A 422 -3.18 12.69 4.20
N THR A 423 -3.90 13.52 3.45
CA THR A 423 -3.47 14.88 3.06
C THR A 423 -3.77 15.96 4.10
N ARG A 424 -4.53 15.63 5.16
CA ARG A 424 -5.10 16.63 6.11
C ARG A 424 -4.32 16.82 7.41
N LYS A 425 -3.39 15.95 7.77
CA LYS A 425 -2.60 16.01 9.01
C LYS A 425 -1.14 15.64 8.72
N GLU A 426 -0.19 16.28 9.40
CA GLU A 426 1.18 15.77 9.45
C GLU A 426 1.17 14.37 10.04
N ILE A 427 1.70 13.40 9.29
CA ILE A 427 1.68 11.99 9.69
C ILE A 427 2.80 11.78 10.70
N ASP A 428 2.43 11.51 11.96
CA ASP A 428 3.40 11.05 12.96
C ASP A 428 3.67 9.55 12.78
N TRP A 429 4.72 9.26 12.01
CA TRP A 429 5.16 7.90 11.75
C TRP A 429 5.57 7.12 13.02
N ARG A 430 5.93 7.81 14.12
CA ARG A 430 6.24 7.14 15.39
C ARG A 430 4.98 6.59 16.03
N SER A 431 3.91 7.40 16.10
CA SER A 431 2.60 6.93 16.56
C SER A 431 2.10 5.81 15.66
N MET A 432 2.11 5.98 14.34
CA MET A 432 1.64 4.97 13.40
C MET A 432 2.36 3.62 13.57
N ARG A 433 3.69 3.63 13.79
CA ARG A 433 4.42 2.39 14.10
C ARG A 433 3.89 1.73 15.38
N LEU A 434 3.69 2.50 16.45
CA LEU A 434 3.18 1.97 17.71
C LEU A 434 1.74 1.47 17.58
N ASP A 435 0.90 2.13 16.79
CA ASP A 435 -0.48 1.73 16.53
C ASP A 435 -0.54 0.40 15.74
N LEU A 436 0.36 0.20 14.77
CA LEU A 436 0.48 -1.05 14.01
C LEU A 436 1.01 -2.21 14.88
N LEU A 437 1.99 -1.95 15.74
CA LEU A 437 2.50 -2.94 16.69
C LEU A 437 1.44 -3.30 17.74
N TRP A 438 0.66 -2.30 18.17
CA TRP A 438 -0.48 -2.50 19.04
C TRP A 438 -1.57 -3.33 18.34
N CYS A 439 -1.88 -3.11 17.05
CA CYS A 439 -2.82 -3.96 16.31
C CYS A 439 -2.36 -5.44 16.19
N GLN A 440 -1.05 -5.70 16.27
CA GLN A 440 -0.48 -7.05 16.21
C GLN A 440 -0.58 -7.81 17.53
N SER A 441 -0.61 -7.11 18.67
CA SER A 441 -0.53 -7.73 20.01
C SER A 441 -1.62 -7.31 20.99
N TRP A 442 -2.40 -6.28 20.66
CA TRP A 442 -3.25 -5.48 21.55
C TRP A 442 -2.59 -5.11 22.89
N SER A 443 -1.27 -4.93 22.87
CA SER A 443 -0.45 -4.56 24.02
C SER A 443 0.52 -3.46 23.65
N CYS A 444 0.82 -2.58 24.61
CA CYS A 444 1.87 -1.57 24.46
C CYS A 444 3.28 -2.16 24.62
N ASN A 445 3.39 -3.32 25.27
CA ASN A 445 4.65 -4.04 25.48
C ASN A 445 4.49 -5.45 24.90
N PRO A 446 4.95 -5.71 23.67
CA PRO A 446 4.97 -7.05 23.10
C PRO A 446 6.06 -7.85 23.81
N VAL A 447 5.80 -8.32 25.03
CA VAL A 447 6.65 -9.32 25.68
C VAL A 447 6.57 -10.57 24.82
N THR A 448 7.69 -11.20 24.52
CA THR A 448 7.81 -12.44 23.74
C THR A 448 7.31 -13.67 24.53
N THR A 449 6.17 -13.56 25.21
CA THR A 449 5.50 -14.74 25.77
C THR A 449 4.67 -15.41 24.66
N PRO A 450 4.77 -16.74 24.51
CA PRO A 450 4.04 -17.49 23.49
C PRO A 450 2.51 -17.45 23.69
N ASP A 451 2.03 -17.13 24.90
CA ASP A 451 0.63 -17.24 25.31
C ASP A 451 -0.13 -15.90 25.21
N GLN A 452 0.01 -15.18 24.10
CA GLN A 452 -0.76 -13.95 23.86
C GLN A 452 -1.98 -14.24 22.98
N GLY A 453 -3.13 -13.72 23.42
CA GLY A 453 -4.44 -13.88 22.81
C GLY A 453 -4.58 -13.28 21.40
N PRO A 454 -5.79 -13.39 20.81
CA PRO A 454 -6.09 -12.87 19.47
C PRO A 454 -5.94 -11.36 19.39
N ALA A 455 -5.57 -10.86 18.21
CA ALA A 455 -5.46 -9.44 17.87
C ALA A 455 -5.60 -9.25 16.36
N TYR A 456 -5.91 -8.04 15.91
CA TYR A 456 -6.26 -7.73 14.52
C TYR A 456 -5.21 -8.18 13.48
N LEU A 457 -3.92 -8.10 13.81
CA LEU A 457 -2.81 -8.54 12.95
C LEU A 457 -2.01 -9.72 13.54
N ARG A 458 -2.59 -10.48 14.48
CA ARG A 458 -1.85 -11.45 15.32
C ARG A 458 -1.02 -12.49 14.56
N GLN A 459 -1.54 -13.03 13.46
CA GLN A 459 -0.85 -14.02 12.62
C GLN A 459 0.46 -13.51 12.00
N LEU A 460 0.73 -12.20 12.05
CA LEU A 460 1.99 -11.63 11.56
C LEU A 460 3.01 -11.60 12.69
N SER A 461 4.25 -12.01 12.39
CA SER A 461 5.35 -11.83 13.34
C SER A 461 5.68 -10.35 13.51
N VAL A 462 6.11 -9.96 14.72
CA VAL A 462 6.58 -8.59 14.99
C VAL A 462 7.68 -8.18 14.01
N LYS A 463 8.61 -9.10 13.71
CA LYS A 463 9.65 -8.91 12.69
C LYS A 463 9.05 -8.53 11.33
N TYR A 464 8.01 -9.23 10.87
CA TYR A 464 7.38 -8.94 9.58
C TYR A 464 6.71 -7.56 9.58
N VAL A 465 5.96 -7.21 10.63
CA VAL A 465 5.30 -5.89 10.76
C VAL A 465 6.36 -4.78 10.74
N GLU A 466 7.44 -4.92 11.49
CA GLU A 466 8.56 -3.97 11.51
C GLU A 466 9.24 -3.82 10.15
N MET A 467 9.44 -4.91 9.42
CA MET A 467 9.98 -4.85 8.05
C MET A 467 9.05 -4.10 7.08
N GLN A 468 7.73 -4.27 7.21
CA GLN A 468 6.77 -3.54 6.39
C GLN A 468 6.68 -2.05 6.78
N VAL A 469 6.79 -1.73 8.07
CA VAL A 469 6.87 -0.34 8.56
C VAL A 469 8.14 0.34 8.06
N LEU A 470 9.28 -0.36 8.11
CA LEU A 470 10.55 0.14 7.57
C LEU A 470 10.44 0.48 6.08
N ASP A 471 9.85 -0.40 5.28
CA ASP A 471 9.59 -0.11 3.86
C ASP A 471 8.70 1.12 3.66
N ALA A 472 7.64 1.25 4.46
CA ALA A 472 6.74 2.40 4.38
C ALA A 472 7.46 3.72 4.73
N LEU A 473 8.29 3.71 5.78
CA LEU A 473 9.13 4.86 6.16
C LEU A 473 10.13 5.25 5.07
N LEU A 474 10.82 4.26 4.49
CA LEU A 474 11.74 4.48 3.37
C LEU A 474 11.00 5.06 2.16
N ASN A 475 9.80 4.59 1.91
CA ASN A 475 8.96 5.05 0.82
C ASN A 475 8.42 6.48 1.02
N ALA A 476 8.21 6.87 2.27
CA ALA A 476 7.81 8.21 2.69
C ALA A 476 9.00 9.17 2.91
N ALA A 477 10.22 8.75 2.57
CA ALA A 477 11.46 9.51 2.76
C ALA A 477 11.76 9.94 4.21
N GLN A 478 11.28 9.18 5.20
CA GLN A 478 11.45 9.45 6.63
C GLN A 478 12.77 8.87 7.19
N TYR A 479 13.89 9.23 6.58
CA TYR A 479 15.20 8.61 6.87
C TYR A 479 15.71 8.88 8.28
N THR A 480 15.37 10.03 8.87
CA THR A 480 15.73 10.39 10.24
C THR A 480 15.13 9.42 11.26
N ILE A 481 13.83 9.15 11.14
CA ILE A 481 13.11 8.20 12.00
C ILE A 481 13.67 6.79 11.83
N VAL A 482 14.01 6.38 10.59
CA VAL A 482 14.63 5.07 10.34
C VAL A 482 15.95 4.93 11.08
N LYS A 483 16.83 5.95 11.03
CA LYS A 483 18.10 5.94 11.77
C LYS A 483 17.89 5.86 13.27
N GLU A 484 16.98 6.66 13.81
CA GLU A 484 16.67 6.67 15.25
C GLU A 484 16.15 5.32 15.74
N VAL A 485 15.20 4.71 15.01
CA VAL A 485 14.48 3.50 15.47
C VAL A 485 15.28 2.22 15.20
N TYR A 486 15.91 2.09 14.03
CA TYR A 486 16.49 0.82 13.57
C TYR A 486 18.02 0.76 13.61
N ILE A 487 18.72 1.89 13.69
CA ILE A 487 20.20 1.94 13.62
C ILE A 487 20.80 2.40 14.95
N ASN A 488 20.36 3.56 15.45
CA ASN A 488 20.95 4.21 16.63
C ASN A 488 20.36 3.70 17.96
N SER A 489 19.23 2.99 17.90
CA SER A 489 18.58 2.44 19.09
C SER A 489 19.37 1.27 19.67
N HIS A 490 19.62 1.28 20.97
CA HIS A 490 20.28 0.18 21.69
C HIS A 490 19.48 -1.13 21.68
N ALA A 491 18.16 -1.05 21.44
CA ALA A 491 17.27 -2.20 21.32
C ALA A 491 16.55 -2.14 19.97
N SER A 492 17.30 -2.31 18.88
CA SER A 492 16.72 -2.31 17.54
C SER A 492 15.75 -3.49 17.39
N PRO A 493 14.53 -3.28 16.84
CA PRO A 493 13.54 -4.35 16.68
C PRO A 493 13.92 -5.35 15.58
N LEU A 494 14.88 -4.99 14.72
CA LEU A 494 15.37 -5.78 13.60
C LEU A 494 16.89 -5.93 13.70
N ALA A 495 17.43 -7.02 13.15
CA ALA A 495 18.86 -7.20 13.00
C ALA A 495 19.42 -6.20 11.97
N THR A 496 20.66 -5.74 12.16
CA THR A 496 21.31 -4.79 11.26
C THR A 496 21.38 -5.28 9.81
N SER A 497 21.56 -6.59 9.61
CA SER A 497 21.55 -7.23 8.28
C SER A 497 20.17 -7.20 7.61
N ASP A 498 19.09 -7.39 8.37
CA ASP A 498 17.73 -7.29 7.83
C ASP A 498 17.44 -5.84 7.41
N VAL A 499 17.84 -4.86 8.23
CA VAL A 499 17.66 -3.43 7.94
C VAL A 499 18.44 -3.05 6.68
N GLU A 500 19.71 -3.44 6.58
CA GLU A 500 20.54 -3.24 5.39
C GLU A 500 19.87 -3.82 4.14
N ALA A 501 19.39 -5.07 4.20
CA ALA A 501 18.74 -5.73 3.07
C ALA A 501 17.47 -4.99 2.61
N ARG A 502 16.67 -4.42 3.53
CA ARG A 502 15.48 -3.62 3.17
C ARG A 502 15.85 -2.27 2.55
N ILE A 503 16.87 -1.59 3.08
CA ILE A 503 17.38 -0.35 2.49
C ILE A 503 17.88 -0.61 1.08
N VAL A 504 18.70 -1.65 0.88
CA VAL A 504 19.20 -2.07 -0.44
C VAL A 504 18.05 -2.40 -1.39
N ALA A 505 17.04 -3.15 -0.94
CA ALA A 505 15.86 -3.44 -1.74
C ALA A 505 15.09 -2.18 -2.14
N ALA A 506 14.92 -1.22 -1.23
CA ALA A 506 14.25 0.06 -1.52
C ALA A 506 15.04 0.92 -2.51
N ILE A 507 16.38 0.91 -2.46
CA ILE A 507 17.23 1.62 -3.43
C ILE A 507 17.05 1.02 -4.82
N TYR A 508 17.04 -0.31 -4.93
CA TYR A 508 16.81 -1.01 -6.20
C TYR A 508 15.39 -0.82 -6.74
N ASP A 509 14.37 -0.85 -5.89
CA ASP A 509 12.99 -0.59 -6.31
C ASP A 509 12.82 0.82 -6.89
N ALA A 510 13.42 1.83 -6.25
CA ALA A 510 13.44 3.20 -6.77
C ALA A 510 14.26 3.34 -8.08
N TYR A 511 15.35 2.56 -8.22
CA TYR A 511 16.21 2.53 -9.40
C TYR A 511 15.52 1.86 -10.59
N ASP A 512 14.94 0.68 -10.40
CA ASP A 512 14.34 -0.14 -11.45
C ASP A 512 13.06 0.52 -12.02
N ASN A 513 12.32 1.26 -11.18
CA ASN A 513 11.13 2.01 -11.57
C ASN A 513 11.43 3.41 -12.15
N ALA A 514 12.71 3.81 -12.26
CA ALA A 514 13.06 5.13 -12.77
C ALA A 514 12.86 5.25 -14.29
N SER A 515 12.35 6.40 -14.74
CA SER A 515 12.11 6.69 -16.16
C SER A 515 13.33 7.25 -16.89
N ASN A 516 14.33 7.75 -16.16
CA ASN A 516 15.55 8.35 -16.69
C ASN A 516 16.72 8.04 -15.75
N GLY A 517 17.95 8.08 -16.28
CA GLY A 517 19.17 7.79 -15.53
C GLY A 517 19.75 8.96 -14.73
N ASN A 518 19.12 10.14 -14.74
CA ASN A 518 19.69 11.30 -14.06
C ASN A 518 19.49 11.20 -12.54
N LYS A 519 20.59 11.18 -11.78
CA LYS A 519 20.62 11.06 -10.32
C LYS A 519 19.87 12.16 -9.55
N ASP A 520 19.49 13.25 -10.21
CA ASP A 520 18.79 14.39 -9.60
C ASP A 520 17.30 14.45 -9.97
N ARG A 521 16.77 13.48 -10.75
CA ARG A 521 15.38 13.48 -11.22
C ARG A 521 14.65 12.16 -10.95
N GLY A 522 13.36 12.27 -10.58
CA GLY A 522 12.44 11.13 -10.47
C GLY A 522 12.92 10.01 -9.53
N GLY A 523 12.72 8.75 -9.94
CA GLY A 523 13.11 7.57 -9.15
C GLY A 523 14.61 7.47 -8.88
N MET A 524 15.47 7.92 -9.81
CA MET A 524 16.92 7.96 -9.61
C MET A 524 17.33 8.92 -8.50
N LYS A 525 16.64 10.07 -8.35
CA LYS A 525 16.85 10.99 -7.23
C LYS A 525 16.59 10.30 -5.90
N ARG A 526 15.45 9.61 -5.78
CA ARG A 526 15.07 8.87 -4.57
C ARG A 526 16.06 7.75 -4.25
N SER A 527 16.47 6.99 -5.26
CA SER A 527 17.50 5.94 -5.12
C SER A 527 18.81 6.51 -4.55
N ASN A 528 19.29 7.63 -5.10
CA ASN A 528 20.49 8.34 -4.66
C ASN A 528 20.32 8.99 -3.27
N GLU A 529 19.14 9.52 -2.94
CA GLU A 529 18.83 10.08 -1.62
C GLU A 529 18.87 9.02 -0.52
N ILE A 530 18.24 7.85 -0.74
CA ILE A 530 18.30 6.73 0.20
C ILE A 530 19.75 6.28 0.40
N LEU A 531 20.52 6.10 -0.68
CA LEU A 531 21.93 5.73 -0.60
C LEU A 531 22.72 6.74 0.24
N ARG A 532 22.61 8.04 -0.06
CA ARG A 532 23.32 9.10 0.67
C ARG A 532 22.94 9.15 2.14
N ALA A 533 21.67 8.91 2.46
CA ALA A 533 21.19 8.92 3.82
C ALA A 533 21.85 7.83 4.67
N PHE A 534 22.02 6.61 4.15
CA PHE A 534 22.47 5.45 4.96
C PHE A 534 23.92 5.02 4.71
N ARG A 535 24.61 5.54 3.69
CA ARG A 535 25.98 5.14 3.34
C ARG A 535 26.97 5.29 4.50
N THR A 536 26.82 6.31 5.32
CA THR A 536 27.67 6.58 6.50
C THR A 536 27.47 5.55 7.61
N ASP A 537 26.27 5.00 7.71
CA ASP A 537 25.86 4.12 8.80
C ASP A 537 26.28 2.67 8.49
N PHE A 538 26.45 2.33 7.20
CA PHE A 538 26.91 1.02 6.73
C PHE A 538 28.21 1.12 5.91
N PRO A 539 29.36 1.46 6.53
CA PRO A 539 30.62 1.67 5.82
C PRO A 539 31.14 0.41 5.14
N GLN A 540 30.90 -0.77 5.74
CA GLN A 540 31.40 -2.07 5.31
C GLN A 540 30.48 -2.80 4.30
N SER A 541 29.31 -2.24 3.99
CA SER A 541 28.38 -2.86 3.03
C SER A 541 28.95 -2.80 1.61
N THR A 542 29.23 -3.97 1.04
CA THR A 542 29.64 -4.08 -0.38
C THR A 542 28.48 -3.73 -1.31
N ALA A 543 27.26 -4.16 -0.97
CA ALA A 543 26.07 -3.90 -1.78
C ALA A 543 25.81 -2.39 -1.95
N MET A 544 25.96 -1.58 -0.90
CA MET A 544 25.80 -0.13 -1.02
C MET A 544 26.91 0.53 -1.86
N ALA A 545 28.15 0.03 -1.79
CA ALA A 545 29.25 0.51 -2.62
C ALA A 545 29.02 0.16 -4.11
N ASP A 546 28.55 -1.05 -4.39
CA ASP A 546 28.20 -1.51 -5.74
C ASP A 546 27.09 -0.65 -6.35
N ILE A 547 26.05 -0.35 -5.57
CA ILE A 547 24.96 0.56 -5.96
C ILE A 547 25.47 1.98 -6.22
N GLU A 548 26.42 2.46 -5.42
CA GLU A 548 27.00 3.80 -5.62
C GLU A 548 27.68 3.89 -7.00
N HIS A 549 28.47 2.87 -7.37
CA HIS A 549 29.06 2.77 -8.70
C HIS A 549 28.00 2.64 -9.79
N LEU A 550 26.94 1.85 -9.56
CA LEU A 550 25.84 1.69 -10.50
C LEU A 550 25.12 3.03 -10.78
N ILE A 551 24.79 3.81 -9.75
CA ILE A 551 24.12 5.11 -9.88
C ILE A 551 25.02 6.09 -10.64
N ARG A 552 26.33 6.11 -10.36
CA ARG A 552 27.31 6.95 -11.09
C ARG A 552 27.38 6.61 -12.57
N ALA A 553 27.51 5.32 -12.91
CA ALA A 553 27.51 4.86 -14.30
C ALA A 553 26.20 5.22 -15.02
N THR A 554 25.06 5.00 -14.36
CA THR A 554 23.74 5.29 -14.91
C THR A 554 23.55 6.79 -15.18
N HIS A 555 24.03 7.64 -14.28
CA HIS A 555 24.02 9.09 -14.44
C HIS A 555 24.88 9.53 -15.63
N GLY A 556 26.10 8.99 -15.75
CA GLY A 556 26.97 9.26 -16.90
C GLY A 556 26.32 8.87 -18.22
N LEU A 557 25.72 7.67 -18.31
CA LEU A 557 25.00 7.20 -19.50
C LEU A 557 23.80 8.09 -19.88
N SER A 558 23.16 8.73 -18.90
CA SER A 558 21.98 9.56 -19.14
C SER A 558 22.25 10.84 -19.96
N PHE A 559 23.52 11.24 -20.10
CA PHE A 559 23.92 12.38 -20.93
C PHE A 559 24.07 12.04 -22.41
N TYR A 560 24.07 10.74 -22.75
CA TYR A 560 24.20 10.26 -24.12
C TYR A 560 22.85 9.84 -24.69
N HIS A 561 22.69 9.97 -26.01
CA HIS A 561 21.51 9.46 -26.68
C HIS A 561 21.60 7.93 -26.79
N LEU A 562 20.70 7.22 -26.12
CA LEU A 562 20.67 5.77 -26.09
C LEU A 562 19.23 5.26 -26.25
N THR A 563 18.98 4.54 -27.34
CA THR A 563 17.71 3.87 -27.62
C THR A 563 17.98 2.38 -27.88
N LEU A 564 17.54 1.52 -26.96
CA LEU A 564 17.73 0.07 -27.08
C LEU A 564 16.65 -0.58 -27.95
N GLN A 565 15.45 0.00 -27.95
CA GLN A 565 14.30 -0.39 -28.77
C GLN A 565 13.80 0.86 -29.50
N HIS A 566 13.23 0.68 -30.70
CA HIS A 566 12.77 1.79 -31.52
C HIS A 566 11.75 2.65 -30.75
N GLY A 567 12.07 3.93 -30.53
CA GLY A 567 11.19 4.90 -29.89
C GLY A 567 11.09 4.85 -28.35
N VAL A 568 11.77 3.92 -27.66
CA VAL A 568 11.74 3.85 -26.19
C VAL A 568 13.04 4.43 -25.60
N PRO A 569 12.97 5.48 -24.76
CA PRO A 569 14.15 6.06 -24.14
C PRO A 569 14.77 5.09 -23.13
N PHE A 570 16.09 5.22 -22.93
CA PHE A 570 16.85 4.41 -21.99
C PHE A 570 16.29 4.48 -20.56
N ARG A 571 16.06 3.31 -19.96
CA ARG A 571 15.66 3.15 -18.55
C ARG A 571 16.78 2.47 -17.76
N PRO A 572 17.07 2.91 -16.51
CA PRO A 572 18.13 2.34 -15.67
C PRO A 572 18.07 0.82 -15.49
N VAL A 573 16.86 0.25 -15.35
CA VAL A 573 16.66 -1.20 -15.22
C VAL A 573 17.31 -2.00 -16.36
N ALA A 574 17.47 -1.42 -17.55
CA ALA A 574 18.11 -2.08 -18.69
C ALA A 574 19.57 -2.43 -18.43
N ILE A 575 20.30 -1.68 -17.59
CA ILE A 575 21.69 -2.00 -17.23
C ILE A 575 21.75 -3.31 -16.45
N ARG A 576 20.84 -3.50 -15.48
CA ARG A 576 20.82 -4.67 -14.61
C ARG A 576 20.32 -5.94 -15.29
N VAL A 577 19.50 -5.80 -16.34
CA VAL A 577 18.93 -6.93 -17.09
C VAL A 577 19.89 -7.43 -18.18
N GLN A 578 20.81 -6.60 -18.65
CA GLN A 578 21.75 -6.98 -19.71
C GLN A 578 22.82 -7.95 -19.20
N LYS A 579 23.16 -8.93 -20.05
CA LYS A 579 24.21 -9.91 -19.76
C LYS A 579 25.59 -9.27 -19.69
N ASP A 580 25.86 -8.31 -20.58
CA ASP A 580 27.11 -7.56 -20.63
C ASP A 580 26.79 -6.05 -20.70
N PRO A 581 26.94 -5.32 -19.59
CA PRO A 581 26.60 -3.90 -19.53
C PRO A 581 27.54 -3.03 -20.38
N LEU A 582 28.73 -3.50 -20.76
CA LEU A 582 29.66 -2.75 -21.60
C LEU A 582 29.16 -2.57 -23.03
N THR A 583 28.31 -3.48 -23.51
CA THR A 583 27.65 -3.37 -24.84
C THR A 583 26.78 -2.13 -24.96
N LEU A 584 26.35 -1.52 -23.85
CA LEU A 584 25.66 -0.23 -23.88
C LEU A 584 26.54 0.89 -24.41
N LEU A 585 27.82 0.89 -24.06
CA LEU A 585 28.77 1.91 -24.49
C LEU A 585 29.07 1.78 -25.98
N GLU A 586 29.09 0.55 -26.51
CA GLU A 586 29.20 0.28 -27.95
C GLU A 586 28.01 0.91 -28.69
N LYS A 587 26.79 0.70 -28.19
CA LYS A 587 25.57 1.30 -28.77
C LYS A 587 25.56 2.82 -28.65
N VAL A 588 26.08 3.39 -27.57
CA VAL A 588 26.24 4.85 -27.42
C VAL A 588 27.17 5.38 -28.52
N LEU A 589 28.30 4.72 -28.76
CA LEU A 589 29.25 5.11 -29.81
C LEU A 589 28.69 4.95 -31.23
N GLU A 590 27.79 3.98 -31.46
CA GLU A 590 27.09 3.81 -32.74
C GLU A 590 26.00 4.87 -32.98
N GLN A 591 25.27 5.26 -31.92
CA GLN A 591 24.12 6.16 -32.04
C GLN A 591 24.49 7.64 -31.94
N ASP A 592 25.53 8.00 -31.19
CA ASP A 592 26.01 9.36 -31.03
C ASP A 592 27.32 9.57 -31.79
N SER A 593 27.19 10.25 -32.94
CA SER A 593 28.31 10.57 -33.86
C SER A 593 29.48 11.31 -33.22
N LYS A 594 29.33 11.92 -32.03
CA LYS A 594 30.41 12.67 -31.35
C LYS A 594 30.85 12.04 -30.03
N ALA A 595 30.22 10.96 -29.58
CA ALA A 595 30.54 10.34 -28.29
C ALA A 595 32.01 9.89 -28.20
N TYR A 596 32.62 9.48 -29.32
CA TYR A 596 34.02 9.06 -29.35
C TYR A 596 35.00 10.15 -28.88
N THR A 597 34.65 11.44 -28.98
CA THR A 597 35.51 12.55 -28.53
C THR A 597 35.60 12.66 -27.00
N LYS A 598 34.65 12.07 -26.26
CA LYS A 598 34.57 12.10 -24.80
C LYS A 598 35.01 10.77 -24.18
N LEU A 599 36.17 10.27 -24.62
CA LEU A 599 36.67 8.97 -24.21
C LEU A 599 36.81 8.85 -22.68
N ASP A 600 37.37 9.85 -22.00
CA ASP A 600 37.60 9.78 -20.55
C ASP A 600 36.28 9.60 -19.76
N ASP A 601 35.18 10.24 -20.20
CA ASP A 601 33.84 10.06 -19.62
C ASP A 601 33.34 8.62 -19.83
N LEU A 602 33.51 8.06 -21.03
CA LEU A 602 33.09 6.69 -21.36
C LEU A 602 33.90 5.65 -20.57
N LEU A 603 35.20 5.91 -20.35
CA LEU A 603 36.06 5.06 -19.52
C LEU A 603 35.63 5.11 -18.05
N GLU A 604 35.29 6.29 -17.52
CA GLU A 604 34.77 6.40 -16.16
C GLU A 604 33.45 5.64 -15.99
N ILE A 605 32.54 5.72 -16.97
CA ILE A 605 31.29 4.94 -16.97
C ILE A 605 31.61 3.45 -16.99
N GLY A 606 32.52 3.00 -17.86
CA GLY A 606 32.97 1.60 -17.94
C GLY A 606 33.52 1.07 -16.61
N ARG A 607 34.43 1.81 -15.98
CA ARG A 607 34.99 1.47 -14.66
C ARG A 607 33.90 1.30 -13.61
N ASN A 608 32.94 2.23 -13.58
CA ASN A 608 31.83 2.18 -12.64
C ASN A 608 30.88 0.99 -12.92
N LEU A 609 30.64 0.62 -14.19
CA LEU A 609 29.84 -0.57 -14.53
C LEU A 609 30.51 -1.88 -14.07
N VAL A 610 31.83 -1.98 -14.20
CA VAL A 610 32.59 -3.15 -13.72
C VAL A 610 32.57 -3.22 -12.18
N ARG A 611 32.79 -2.08 -11.51
CA ARG A 611 32.78 -1.97 -10.04
C ARG A 611 31.41 -2.12 -9.40
N ALA A 612 30.33 -2.02 -10.17
CA ALA A 612 28.97 -2.23 -9.69
C ALA A 612 28.61 -3.71 -9.46
N HIS A 613 29.54 -4.65 -9.74
CA HIS A 613 29.37 -6.10 -9.54
C HIS A 613 27.99 -6.64 -9.95
N LEU A 614 27.49 -6.16 -11.08
CA LEU A 614 26.23 -6.63 -11.64
C LEU A 614 26.34 -8.13 -11.90
N PRO A 615 25.34 -8.95 -11.55
CA PRO A 615 25.37 -10.38 -11.78
C PRO A 615 25.46 -10.64 -13.28
N SER A 616 26.68 -10.87 -13.75
CA SER A 616 26.97 -11.13 -15.15
C SER A 616 26.49 -12.56 -15.42
N ARG A 617 25.45 -12.74 -16.23
CA ARG A 617 24.97 -14.08 -16.62
C ARG A 617 25.91 -14.73 -17.66
N GLY A 618 27.22 -14.70 -17.38
CA GLY A 618 28.34 -15.16 -18.19
C GLY A 618 29.26 -16.10 -17.40
N SER A 619 30.32 -16.58 -18.04
CA SER A 619 31.19 -17.67 -17.54
C SER A 619 31.76 -17.41 -16.14
N LEU A 620 31.63 -18.38 -15.23
CA LEU A 620 32.19 -18.41 -13.86
C LEU A 620 33.70 -18.05 -13.81
N ALA A 621 34.43 -18.24 -14.92
CA ALA A 621 35.84 -17.90 -15.03
C ALA A 621 36.10 -16.39 -14.91
N GLN A 622 35.18 -15.54 -15.38
CA GLN A 622 35.33 -14.09 -15.39
C GLN A 622 35.03 -13.45 -14.02
N GLU A 623 34.32 -14.16 -13.13
CA GLU A 623 34.03 -13.68 -11.77
C GLU A 623 35.22 -13.87 -10.81
N LEU A 624 36.17 -14.77 -11.15
CA LEU A 624 37.37 -15.04 -10.36
C LEU A 624 38.49 -14.01 -10.58
N ASP A 625 38.42 -13.23 -11.67
CA ASP A 625 39.43 -12.24 -12.00
C ASP A 625 39.31 -10.98 -11.11
N PRO A 626 40.45 -10.45 -10.59
CA PRO A 626 40.52 -9.19 -9.88
C PRO A 626 39.75 -8.06 -10.58
N VAL A 627 39.05 -7.24 -9.80
CA VAL A 627 38.22 -6.14 -10.31
C VAL A 627 39.04 -5.15 -11.13
N GLU A 628 40.32 -4.94 -10.75
CA GLU A 628 41.25 -4.07 -11.47
C GLU A 628 41.58 -4.60 -12.88
N LEU A 629 41.74 -5.92 -13.03
CA LEU A 629 42.00 -6.53 -14.33
C LEU A 629 40.77 -6.41 -15.24
N ARG A 630 39.57 -6.69 -14.70
CA ARG A 630 38.31 -6.51 -15.44
C ARG A 630 38.07 -5.05 -15.84
N ALA A 631 38.46 -4.10 -14.99
CA ALA A 631 38.38 -2.68 -15.32
C ALA A 631 39.34 -2.30 -16.44
N SER A 632 40.57 -2.81 -16.42
CA SER A 632 41.55 -2.61 -17.49
C SER A 632 41.06 -3.19 -18.83
N ASP A 633 40.53 -4.41 -18.84
CA ASP A 633 39.98 -5.05 -20.04
C ASP A 633 38.78 -4.27 -20.59
N ALA A 634 37.91 -3.77 -19.71
CA ALA A 634 36.79 -2.93 -20.09
C ALA A 634 37.26 -1.61 -20.71
N GLU A 635 38.29 -0.97 -20.15
CA GLU A 635 38.90 0.23 -20.71
C GLU A 635 39.46 -0.03 -22.12
N GLN A 636 40.23 -1.11 -22.30
CA GLN A 636 40.76 -1.49 -23.61
C GLN A 636 39.65 -1.71 -24.63
N ARG A 637 38.58 -2.42 -24.26
CA ARG A 637 37.41 -2.63 -25.12
C ARG A 637 36.74 -1.30 -25.50
N ILE A 638 36.49 -0.41 -24.53
CA ILE A 638 35.85 0.89 -24.79
C ILE A 638 36.74 1.75 -25.70
N THR A 639 38.05 1.81 -25.45
CA THR A 639 38.98 2.55 -26.32
C THR A 639 38.97 2.02 -27.76
N TYR A 640 38.92 0.69 -27.94
CA TYR A 640 38.78 0.08 -29.26
C TYR A 640 37.50 0.51 -29.98
N HIS A 641 36.35 0.43 -29.32
CA HIS A 641 35.10 0.87 -29.93
C HIS A 641 35.09 2.38 -30.24
N ALA A 642 35.71 3.20 -29.40
CA ALA A 642 35.84 4.64 -29.67
C ALA A 642 36.72 4.91 -30.90
N ILE A 643 37.81 4.16 -31.08
CA ILE A 643 38.66 4.23 -32.28
C ILE A 643 37.85 3.83 -33.51
N MET A 644 37.11 2.72 -33.45
CA MET A 644 36.28 2.28 -34.59
C MET A 644 35.19 3.30 -34.94
N ALA A 645 34.57 3.95 -33.95
CA ALA A 645 33.61 5.01 -34.15
C ALA A 645 34.23 6.28 -34.77
N ALA A 646 35.43 6.68 -34.31
CA ALA A 646 36.17 7.79 -34.90
C ALA A 646 36.51 7.54 -36.38
N LEU A 647 36.97 6.32 -36.70
CA LEU A 647 37.22 5.91 -38.09
C LEU A 647 35.94 5.92 -38.94
N ALA A 648 34.80 5.44 -38.40
CA ALA A 648 33.52 5.48 -39.09
C ALA A 648 33.04 6.93 -39.35
N ALA A 649 33.37 7.87 -38.46
CA ALA A 649 33.10 9.30 -38.62
C ALA A 649 34.12 10.03 -39.53
N ASN A 650 35.10 9.31 -40.10
CA ASN A 650 36.24 9.86 -40.86
C ASN A 650 37.18 10.80 -40.06
N ASP A 651 37.25 10.64 -38.74
CA ASP A 651 38.14 11.39 -37.85
C ASP A 651 39.39 10.56 -37.52
N PHE A 652 40.34 10.57 -38.47
CA PHE A 652 41.58 9.80 -38.34
C PHE A 652 42.50 10.35 -37.24
N ASP A 653 42.54 11.67 -37.06
CA ASP A 653 43.45 12.33 -36.11
C ASP A 653 43.14 11.90 -34.67
N THR A 654 41.84 11.83 -34.32
CA THR A 654 41.40 11.35 -33.00
C THR A 654 41.70 9.87 -32.79
N ALA A 655 41.47 9.04 -33.82
CA ALA A 655 41.82 7.61 -33.78
C ALA A 655 43.33 7.39 -33.61
N TYR A 656 44.17 8.13 -34.35
CA TYR A 656 45.62 8.11 -34.24
C TYR A 656 46.07 8.55 -32.84
N ALA A 657 45.49 9.61 -32.28
CA ALA A 657 45.80 10.08 -30.93
C ALA A 657 45.48 9.02 -29.86
N TYR A 658 44.32 8.35 -29.93
CA TYR A 658 43.95 7.31 -28.96
C TYR A 658 44.85 6.08 -29.03
N ILE A 659 45.22 5.62 -30.23
CA ILE A 659 46.13 4.48 -30.38
C ILE A 659 47.53 4.82 -29.85
N THR A 660 48.04 6.01 -30.18
CA THR A 660 49.41 6.40 -29.80
C THR A 660 49.56 6.72 -28.32
N THR A 661 48.52 7.25 -27.67
CA THR A 661 48.60 7.69 -26.27
C THR A 661 48.03 6.69 -25.25
N ARG A 662 46.99 5.93 -25.60
CA ARG A 662 46.26 5.07 -24.65
C ARG A 662 46.59 3.58 -24.81
N LEU A 663 46.62 3.07 -26.04
CA LEU A 663 46.93 1.66 -26.30
C LEU A 663 48.44 1.34 -26.16
N SER A 664 49.30 2.36 -26.11
CA SER A 664 50.76 2.19 -25.99
C SER A 664 51.26 1.97 -24.55
N SER A 665 50.37 2.01 -23.55
CA SER A 665 50.73 1.86 -22.13
C SER A 665 50.56 0.43 -21.58
N SER A 666 50.19 -0.55 -22.41
CA SER A 666 49.90 -1.93 -21.96
C SER A 666 51.06 -2.91 -22.15
N THR A 667 52.31 -2.48 -21.94
CA THR A 667 53.48 -3.38 -21.89
C THR A 667 53.91 -3.74 -20.46
N ALA A 668 53.10 -3.41 -19.45
CA ALA A 668 53.48 -3.49 -18.04
C ALA A 668 52.59 -4.38 -17.16
N SER A 669 52.10 -5.51 -17.68
CA SER A 669 51.59 -6.59 -16.81
C SER A 669 51.89 -7.97 -17.41
N PRO A 670 52.93 -8.68 -16.91
CA PRO A 670 53.31 -10.01 -17.40
C PRO A 670 52.40 -11.14 -16.86
N ILE A 671 51.18 -10.81 -16.43
CA ILE A 671 50.31 -11.72 -15.66
C ILE A 671 49.08 -12.19 -16.46
N SER A 672 48.72 -11.51 -17.56
CA SER A 672 47.62 -11.99 -18.42
C SER A 672 48.15 -12.88 -19.54
N ASN A 673 47.93 -14.19 -19.42
CA ASN A 673 48.05 -15.16 -20.53
C ASN A 673 46.95 -14.97 -21.61
N VAL A 674 46.18 -13.87 -21.54
CA VAL A 674 45.19 -13.50 -22.55
C VAL A 674 45.90 -12.62 -23.56
N ALA A 675 46.06 -13.12 -24.79
CA ALA A 675 46.58 -12.34 -25.90
C ALA A 675 45.73 -11.07 -26.06
N ASP A 676 46.35 -9.90 -26.04
CA ASP A 676 45.71 -8.61 -26.28
C ASP A 676 45.26 -8.54 -27.75
N ASP A 677 44.10 -9.14 -28.01
CA ASP A 677 43.51 -9.25 -29.35
C ASP A 677 42.88 -7.94 -29.82
N VAL A 678 42.71 -6.98 -28.92
CA VAL A 678 41.98 -5.73 -29.15
C VAL A 678 42.92 -4.65 -29.68
N SER A 679 44.10 -4.50 -29.08
CA SER A 679 45.05 -3.44 -29.44
C SER A 679 45.61 -3.56 -30.86
N TRP A 680 45.99 -4.78 -31.29
CA TRP A 680 46.51 -4.97 -32.65
C TRP A 680 45.44 -4.77 -33.72
N ARG A 681 44.19 -5.14 -33.44
CA ARG A 681 43.04 -4.95 -34.35
C ARG A 681 42.69 -3.49 -34.52
N ALA A 682 42.71 -2.68 -33.45
CA ALA A 682 42.53 -1.23 -33.53
C ALA A 682 43.60 -0.59 -34.41
N ALA A 683 44.88 -0.91 -34.16
CA ALA A 683 46.01 -0.38 -34.92
C ALA A 683 45.92 -0.78 -36.41
N TYR A 684 45.56 -2.03 -36.71
CA TYR A 684 45.37 -2.49 -38.09
C TYR A 684 44.19 -1.81 -38.78
N ALA A 685 43.05 -1.66 -38.11
CA ALA A 685 41.87 -1.00 -38.68
C ALA A 685 42.14 0.46 -39.04
N ALA A 686 42.82 1.20 -38.15
CA ALA A 686 43.22 2.58 -38.41
C ALA A 686 44.31 2.68 -39.49
N GLY A 687 45.27 1.75 -39.51
CA GLY A 687 46.28 1.67 -40.58
C GLY A 687 45.66 1.40 -41.95
N LYS A 688 44.67 0.51 -42.04
CA LYS A 688 43.95 0.20 -43.29
C LYS A 688 43.00 1.31 -43.75
N PHE A 689 42.68 2.27 -42.89
CA PHE A 689 41.69 3.30 -43.16
C PHE A 689 42.07 4.16 -44.38
N ARG A 690 41.08 4.41 -45.24
CA ARG A 690 41.19 5.29 -46.41
C ARG A 690 40.24 6.47 -46.20
N PRO A 691 40.76 7.71 -46.05
CA PRO A 691 39.93 8.89 -45.92
C PRO A 691 39.01 9.05 -47.14
N SER A 692 37.75 9.42 -46.92
CA SER A 692 36.79 9.67 -48.01
C SER A 692 37.17 10.86 -48.90
N VAL A 693 37.98 11.79 -48.37
CA VAL A 693 38.48 12.96 -49.10
C VAL A 693 40.00 12.91 -49.06
N SER A 694 40.63 12.79 -50.23
CA SER A 694 42.08 12.85 -50.34
C SER A 694 42.59 14.26 -50.02
N PRO A 695 43.68 14.41 -49.25
CA PRO A 695 44.28 15.72 -48.98
C PRO A 695 44.67 16.42 -50.28
N LYS A 696 44.42 17.73 -50.40
CA LYS A 696 44.71 18.48 -51.64
C LYS A 696 46.21 18.74 -51.85
N ASN A 697 46.98 18.84 -50.77
CA ASN A 697 48.40 19.15 -50.83
C ASN A 697 49.22 17.86 -50.78
N LEU A 698 50.23 17.74 -51.64
CA LEU A 698 51.11 16.58 -51.70
C LEU A 698 51.78 16.27 -50.35
N SER A 699 52.25 17.31 -49.64
CA SER A 699 52.85 17.15 -48.31
C SER A 699 51.90 16.52 -47.30
N SER A 700 50.63 16.97 -47.28
CA SER A 700 49.61 16.39 -46.38
C SER A 700 49.22 14.96 -46.76
N GLN A 701 49.34 14.57 -48.03
CA GLN A 701 49.16 13.19 -48.46
C GLN A 701 50.30 12.30 -47.93
N ILE A 702 51.53 12.78 -48.01
CA ILE A 702 52.72 12.09 -47.49
C ILE A 702 52.62 11.94 -45.97
N ASP A 703 52.29 13.00 -45.24
CA ASP A 703 52.17 12.96 -43.76
C ASP A 703 51.05 12.00 -43.31
N SER A 704 49.89 12.05 -43.96
CA SER A 704 48.77 11.13 -43.67
C SER A 704 49.11 9.67 -43.98
N LEU A 705 49.84 9.41 -45.06
CA LEU A 705 50.28 8.06 -45.40
C LEU A 705 51.37 7.57 -44.43
N ALA A 706 52.27 8.45 -44.00
CA ALA A 706 53.29 8.13 -43.00
C ALA A 706 52.67 7.74 -41.64
N GLN A 707 51.70 8.50 -41.14
CA GLN A 707 50.97 8.19 -39.90
C GLN A 707 50.26 6.82 -39.99
N ARG A 708 49.66 6.49 -41.14
CA ARG A 708 49.01 5.17 -41.35
C ARG A 708 50.03 4.04 -41.41
N MET A 709 51.18 4.24 -42.06
CA MET A 709 52.29 3.26 -42.05
C MET A 709 52.85 3.05 -40.63
N GLU A 710 52.90 4.10 -39.81
CA GLU A 710 53.28 3.99 -38.40
C GLU A 710 52.29 3.10 -37.64
N LEU A 711 50.98 3.31 -37.80
CA LEU A 711 49.96 2.47 -37.15
C LEU A 711 50.03 1.00 -37.62
N LEU A 712 50.29 0.74 -38.90
CA LEU A 712 50.54 -0.61 -39.41
C LEU A 712 51.79 -1.23 -38.79
N SER A 713 52.87 -0.44 -38.59
CA SER A 713 54.07 -0.93 -37.91
C SER A 713 53.81 -1.29 -36.45
N ARG A 714 52.98 -0.52 -35.74
CA ARG A 714 52.53 -0.84 -34.38
C ARG A 714 51.67 -2.11 -34.36
N ALA A 715 50.79 -2.29 -35.35
CA ALA A 715 50.01 -3.51 -35.49
C ALA A 715 50.89 -4.75 -35.68
N LEU A 716 52.00 -4.67 -36.45
CA LEU A 716 52.95 -5.77 -36.61
C LEU A 716 53.67 -6.15 -35.30
N MET A 717 53.92 -5.17 -34.42
CA MET A 717 54.57 -5.41 -33.13
C MET A 717 53.64 -6.10 -32.12
N LEU A 718 52.32 -5.88 -32.23
CA LEU A 718 51.31 -6.37 -31.29
C LEU A 718 50.59 -7.64 -31.77
N ALA A 719 50.58 -7.92 -33.07
CA ALA A 719 49.82 -9.03 -33.63
C ALA A 719 50.40 -10.40 -33.23
N PRO A 720 49.54 -11.39 -32.91
CA PRO A 720 49.99 -12.76 -32.64
C PRO A 720 50.60 -13.41 -33.90
N SER A 721 51.57 -14.30 -33.70
CA SER A 721 52.25 -15.02 -34.79
C SER A 721 51.26 -15.91 -35.55
N GLY A 722 51.02 -15.65 -36.85
CA GLY A 722 50.09 -16.44 -37.68
C GLY A 722 49.54 -15.68 -38.90
N GLU A 723 48.26 -15.95 -39.24
CA GLU A 723 47.58 -15.44 -40.43
C GLU A 723 47.41 -13.91 -40.45
N ALA A 724 47.17 -13.27 -39.30
CA ALA A 724 46.95 -11.83 -39.18
C ALA A 724 48.15 -11.01 -39.69
N LEU A 725 49.37 -11.50 -39.48
CA LEU A 725 50.61 -10.82 -39.84
C LEU A 725 50.77 -10.73 -41.37
N SER A 726 50.35 -11.76 -42.11
CA SER A 726 50.36 -11.76 -43.58
C SER A 726 49.46 -10.67 -44.18
N GLY A 727 48.27 -10.45 -43.58
CA GLY A 727 47.33 -9.42 -43.99
C GLY A 727 47.84 -8.01 -43.70
N ILE A 728 48.50 -7.80 -42.56
CA ILE A 728 49.12 -6.51 -42.19
C ILE A 728 50.29 -6.18 -43.14
N LEU A 729 51.18 -7.14 -43.40
CA LEU A 729 52.31 -6.97 -44.31
C LEU A 729 51.88 -6.67 -45.75
N ALA A 730 50.81 -7.33 -46.24
CA ALA A 730 50.26 -7.06 -47.57
C ALA A 730 49.76 -5.61 -47.69
N THR A 731 49.09 -5.08 -46.66
CA THR A 731 48.68 -3.67 -46.65
C THR A 731 49.85 -2.72 -46.51
N TRP A 732 50.87 -3.08 -45.73
CA TRP A 732 52.06 -2.26 -45.53
C TRP A 732 52.88 -2.12 -46.81
N ARG A 733 53.13 -3.21 -47.56
CA ARG A 733 53.83 -3.17 -48.85
C ARG A 733 53.13 -2.30 -49.88
N ARG A 734 51.80 -2.38 -49.97
CA ARG A 734 51.02 -1.52 -50.87
C ARG A 734 51.19 -0.03 -50.54
N TYR A 735 51.29 0.31 -49.26
CA TYR A 735 51.50 1.70 -48.84
C TYR A 735 52.94 2.15 -49.01
N GLU A 736 53.90 1.24 -48.88
CA GLU A 736 55.31 1.51 -49.20
C GLU A 736 55.47 1.87 -50.68
N GLU A 737 54.83 1.11 -51.59
CA GLU A 737 54.79 1.41 -53.02
C GLU A 737 54.10 2.77 -53.31
N GLU A 738 52.98 3.06 -52.65
CA GLU A 738 52.26 4.35 -52.78
C GLU A 738 53.09 5.52 -52.24
N MET A 739 53.82 5.32 -51.12
CA MET A 739 54.73 6.32 -50.54
C MET A 739 55.88 6.64 -51.50
N GLU A 740 56.48 5.62 -52.12
CA GLU A 740 57.56 5.81 -53.08
C GLU A 740 57.06 6.54 -54.33
N GLY A 741 55.84 6.23 -54.79
CA GLY A 741 55.15 6.96 -55.84
C GLY A 741 54.98 8.45 -55.51
N LEU A 742 54.42 8.77 -54.33
CA LEU A 742 54.23 10.16 -53.89
C LEU A 742 55.55 10.92 -53.69
N LYS A 743 56.59 10.27 -53.17
CA LYS A 743 57.93 10.86 -53.05
C LYS A 743 58.53 11.16 -54.42
N SER A 744 58.41 10.24 -55.37
CA SER A 744 58.87 10.46 -56.75
C SER A 744 58.13 11.63 -57.40
N GLN A 745 56.83 11.76 -57.17
CA GLN A 745 56.03 12.90 -57.62
C GLN A 745 56.44 14.20 -56.93
N ALA A 746 56.77 14.18 -55.63
CA ALA A 746 57.25 15.35 -54.90
C ALA A 746 58.57 15.87 -55.48
N VAL A 747 59.49 14.94 -55.76
CA VAL A 747 60.79 15.24 -56.38
C VAL A 747 60.59 15.79 -57.80
N GLU A 748 59.62 15.27 -58.56
CA GLU A 748 59.33 15.76 -59.90
C GLU A 748 58.64 17.13 -59.90
N GLU A 749 57.72 17.38 -58.96
CA GLU A 749 57.13 18.71 -58.74
C GLU A 749 58.19 19.73 -58.32
N GLU A 750 59.12 19.37 -57.43
CA GLU A 750 60.26 20.20 -57.04
C GLU A 750 61.17 20.51 -58.23
N ARG A 751 61.57 19.48 -59.01
CA ARG A 751 62.36 19.66 -60.23
C ARG A 751 61.66 20.52 -61.27
N SER A 752 60.34 20.36 -61.43
CA SER A 752 59.56 21.15 -62.38
C SER A 752 59.37 22.59 -61.91
N PHE A 753 59.25 22.80 -60.59
CA PHE A 753 59.19 24.13 -59.97
C PHE A 753 60.54 24.84 -60.12
N ASP A 754 61.65 24.15 -59.86
CA ASP A 754 63.01 24.66 -60.05
C ASP A 754 63.27 24.99 -61.51
N ALA A 755 62.92 24.10 -62.44
CA ALA A 755 63.05 24.36 -63.88
C ALA A 755 62.19 25.55 -64.35
N ARG A 756 61.02 25.75 -63.74
CA ARG A 756 60.12 26.88 -64.06
C ARG A 756 60.57 28.17 -63.40
N ALA A 757 61.20 28.11 -62.23
CA ALA A 757 61.87 29.24 -61.58
C ALA A 757 63.12 29.67 -62.36
N ASP A 758 63.93 28.71 -62.81
CA ASP A 758 65.10 28.91 -63.67
C ASP A 758 64.71 29.54 -65.02
N ALA A 759 63.58 29.13 -65.60
CA ALA A 759 63.06 29.71 -66.85
C ALA A 759 62.40 31.10 -66.68
N ALA A 760 61.97 31.46 -65.47
CA ALA A 760 61.27 32.72 -65.18
C ALA A 760 62.18 33.83 -64.63
N LEU A 761 63.48 33.54 -64.41
CA LEU A 761 64.49 34.53 -64.06
C LEU A 761 64.83 35.40 -65.29
N PRO A 762 64.58 36.73 -65.27
CA PRO A 762 64.98 37.63 -66.36
C PRO A 762 66.52 37.75 -66.35
N GLY A 763 67.19 36.94 -67.19
CA GLY A 763 68.65 36.91 -67.32
C GLY A 763 69.31 35.54 -67.43
N GLY A 764 68.56 34.44 -67.63
CA GLY A 764 69.11 33.09 -67.76
C GLY A 764 70.03 32.91 -68.98
N PHE A 765 71.30 32.59 -68.74
CA PHE A 765 72.30 32.24 -69.75
C PHE A 765 71.89 30.96 -70.49
N GLY A 766 71.95 31.00 -71.83
CA GLY A 766 71.48 29.94 -72.72
C GLY A 766 72.34 28.67 -72.67
N LEU A 767 71.77 27.58 -73.19
CA LEU A 767 72.32 26.21 -73.24
C LEU A 767 73.73 26.09 -73.88
N GLU A 768 74.23 27.13 -74.56
CA GLU A 768 75.53 27.10 -75.25
C GLU A 768 76.74 27.30 -74.30
N ASP A 769 76.58 27.91 -73.12
CA ASP A 769 77.70 28.13 -72.18
C ASP A 769 77.95 26.96 -71.22
N ARG A 770 77.02 25.98 -71.16
CA ARG A 770 77.14 24.82 -70.26
C ARG A 770 78.24 23.84 -70.70
N ASP A 771 78.51 23.77 -72.00
CA ASP A 771 79.60 22.96 -72.55
C ASP A 771 80.95 23.66 -72.41
N ALA A 772 80.99 25.00 -72.45
CA ALA A 772 82.20 25.78 -72.18
C ALA A 772 82.67 25.61 -70.73
N ASP A 773 81.75 25.65 -69.76
CA ASP A 773 82.05 25.49 -68.33
C ASP A 773 82.45 24.05 -67.98
N ARG A 774 81.83 23.06 -68.64
CA ARG A 774 82.19 21.63 -68.52
C ARG A 774 83.56 21.33 -69.12
N ASP A 775 83.94 22.02 -70.18
CA ASP A 775 85.26 21.89 -70.80
C ASP A 775 86.34 22.68 -70.06
N GLU A 776 86.00 23.78 -69.38
CA GLU A 776 86.89 24.52 -68.49
C GLU A 776 87.18 23.75 -67.19
N THR A 777 86.17 23.08 -66.61
CA THR A 777 86.36 22.14 -65.48
C THR A 777 87.16 20.90 -65.89
N LYS A 778 87.00 20.37 -67.10
CA LYS A 778 87.87 19.29 -67.62
C LYS A 778 89.29 19.75 -67.90
N ARG A 779 89.50 20.96 -68.43
CA ARG A 779 90.85 21.53 -68.69
C ARG A 779 91.61 21.82 -67.39
N THR A 780 90.92 22.23 -66.33
CA THR A 780 91.52 22.44 -65.00
C THR A 780 91.84 21.11 -64.31
N MET A 781 91.02 20.06 -64.49
CA MET A 781 91.33 18.70 -64.00
C MET A 781 92.47 18.02 -64.77
N ALA A 782 92.62 18.26 -66.08
CA ALA A 782 93.70 17.70 -66.90
C ALA A 782 95.08 18.33 -66.64
N ARG A 783 95.15 19.47 -65.95
CA ARG A 783 96.42 20.16 -65.59
C ARG A 783 97.07 19.64 -64.31
N ARG A 784 96.43 18.71 -63.58
CA ARG A 784 96.88 18.21 -62.26
C ARG A 784 97.46 16.79 -62.25
N THR A 785 97.50 16.11 -63.39
CA THR A 785 98.04 14.75 -63.52
C THR A 785 99.33 14.78 -64.31
N TRP A 786 100.49 14.91 -63.65
CA TRP A 786 101.82 14.31 -63.99
C TRP A 786 102.81 14.56 -62.82
N PRO A 787 103.83 13.70 -62.59
CA PRO A 787 104.18 13.24 -61.25
C PRO A 787 105.54 13.75 -60.73
N ALA A 788 105.56 14.33 -59.52
CA ALA A 788 106.75 14.33 -58.65
C ALA A 788 106.43 14.77 -57.20
N SER A 789 106.82 13.93 -56.25
CA SER A 789 107.11 14.20 -54.82
C SER A 789 106.00 14.55 -53.81
N ARG A 790 105.86 13.62 -52.85
CA ARG A 790 105.57 13.70 -51.39
C ARG A 790 104.72 14.86 -50.80
N ALA A 791 103.66 14.39 -50.14
CA ALA A 791 103.16 14.74 -48.79
C ALA A 791 102.57 16.13 -48.52
N GLY A 792 101.24 16.19 -48.40
CA GLY A 792 100.47 17.24 -47.72
C GLY A 792 98.95 16.92 -47.76
N PRO A 793 98.17 17.15 -46.69
CA PRO A 793 96.76 16.74 -46.59
C PRO A 793 95.84 17.59 -47.49
N SER A 794 94.90 16.92 -48.16
CA SER A 794 93.95 17.46 -49.15
C SER A 794 92.94 18.44 -48.52
N TYR A 795 92.85 19.64 -49.09
CA TYR A 795 91.81 20.65 -48.88
C TYR A 795 90.60 20.34 -49.79
N GLU A 796 89.80 19.35 -49.40
CA GLU A 796 88.57 18.92 -50.10
C GLU A 796 87.30 19.18 -49.27
N GLU A 797 87.32 20.12 -48.31
CA GLU A 797 86.21 20.29 -47.36
C GLU A 797 85.32 21.51 -47.57
N GLU A 798 85.46 22.25 -48.68
CA GLU A 798 84.64 23.45 -48.91
C GLU A 798 83.94 23.43 -50.27
N ALA A 799 83.11 22.41 -50.46
CA ALA A 799 81.88 22.49 -51.24
C ALA A 799 80.71 22.27 -50.25
N PRO A 800 79.58 23.00 -50.38
CA PRO A 800 78.47 22.87 -49.43
C PRO A 800 77.98 21.42 -49.39
N MET A 801 78.13 20.79 -48.22
CA MET A 801 77.79 19.39 -47.98
C MET A 801 76.38 19.08 -48.46
N GLY A 802 76.26 18.06 -49.32
CA GLY A 802 74.96 17.53 -49.72
C GLY A 802 74.22 16.93 -48.52
N LEU A 803 72.90 17.10 -48.50
CA LEU A 803 71.96 16.65 -47.45
C LEU A 803 72.15 15.17 -47.03
N PHE A 804 72.70 14.33 -47.91
CA PHE A 804 72.93 12.90 -47.69
C PHE A 804 74.26 12.57 -47.00
N ASP A 805 75.30 13.42 -47.10
CA ASP A 805 76.58 13.20 -46.40
C ASP A 805 76.51 13.60 -44.92
N VAL A 806 75.70 14.61 -44.60
CA VAL A 806 75.39 14.97 -43.19
C VAL A 806 74.63 13.83 -42.49
N ALA A 807 73.71 13.16 -43.19
CA ALA A 807 72.98 12.00 -42.67
C ALA A 807 73.91 10.78 -42.47
N ARG A 808 74.90 10.58 -43.34
CA ARG A 808 75.89 9.51 -43.21
C ARG A 808 76.85 9.75 -42.05
N GLY A 809 77.27 11.00 -41.83
CA GLY A 809 78.08 11.40 -40.68
C GLY A 809 77.35 11.15 -39.34
N ALA A 810 76.08 11.56 -39.24
CA ALA A 810 75.27 11.33 -38.04
C ALA A 810 75.03 9.82 -37.75
N ALA A 811 74.84 9.01 -38.79
CA ALA A 811 74.67 7.55 -38.65
C ALA A 811 75.95 6.83 -38.18
N THR A 812 77.14 7.35 -38.52
CA THR A 812 78.42 6.78 -38.04
C THR A 812 78.76 7.18 -36.61
N ALA A 813 78.29 8.34 -36.13
CA ALA A 813 78.46 8.77 -34.73
C ALA A 813 77.62 7.90 -33.77
N LEU A 814 76.43 7.47 -34.17
CA LEU A 814 75.57 6.56 -33.40
C LEU A 814 76.04 5.09 -33.40
N ARG A 815 76.84 4.67 -34.40
CA ARG A 815 77.42 3.31 -34.44
C ARG A 815 78.57 3.09 -33.46
N LYS A 816 79.11 4.14 -32.81
CA LYS A 816 80.13 4.02 -31.76
C LYS A 816 79.57 4.03 -30.34
N SER A 817 78.28 4.25 -30.16
CA SER A 817 77.58 4.19 -28.86
C SER A 817 76.59 3.01 -28.84
N ALA A 818 77.08 1.79 -29.04
CA ALA A 818 76.32 0.58 -28.84
C ALA A 818 76.71 -0.07 -27.50
N ALA A 819 76.03 0.34 -26.43
CA ALA A 819 75.90 -0.46 -25.21
C ALA A 819 74.58 -0.08 -24.53
N PHE A 820 73.54 -0.86 -24.83
CA PHE A 820 72.29 -0.92 -24.11
C PHE A 820 72.52 -1.17 -22.61
N PRO A 821 71.79 -0.50 -21.70
CA PRO A 821 71.33 -1.15 -20.49
C PRO A 821 69.80 -1.23 -20.50
N LEU A 822 69.33 -2.47 -20.43
CA LEU A 822 68.00 -2.85 -19.97
C LEU A 822 67.82 -2.39 -18.52
N GLY A 823 66.72 -1.72 -18.18
CA GLY A 823 66.31 -1.53 -16.78
C GLY A 823 65.57 -0.22 -16.49
N ALA A 824 64.38 -0.34 -15.91
CA ALA A 824 63.58 0.75 -15.37
C ALA A 824 64.32 1.48 -14.23
N GLY A 825 64.68 2.75 -14.44
CA GLY A 825 65.28 3.58 -13.39
C GLY A 825 66.18 4.73 -13.86
N GLY A 826 66.51 4.83 -15.15
CA GLY A 826 67.58 5.72 -15.64
C GLY A 826 67.22 7.11 -16.16
N LEU A 827 66.04 7.70 -15.85
CA LEU A 827 65.62 9.00 -16.40
C LEU A 827 65.28 10.06 -15.32
N ARG A 828 65.99 10.05 -14.19
CA ARG A 828 65.76 11.00 -13.08
C ARG A 828 66.84 12.05 -12.85
N ASP A 829 67.85 12.17 -13.71
CA ASP A 829 68.87 13.20 -13.50
C ASP A 829 69.32 13.87 -14.79
N LEU A 830 68.50 14.79 -15.28
CA LEU A 830 68.95 15.93 -16.10
C LEU A 830 68.22 17.19 -15.60
N LYS A 831 68.84 17.83 -14.60
CA LYS A 831 68.48 19.18 -14.12
C LYS A 831 68.72 20.21 -15.22
N ILE A 832 67.66 20.77 -15.77
CA ILE A 832 67.70 22.04 -16.51
C ILE A 832 67.50 23.16 -15.49
N ARG A 833 68.44 24.10 -15.50
CA ARG A 833 68.59 25.21 -14.56
C ARG A 833 67.87 26.43 -15.14
N GLU A 834 66.72 26.78 -14.58
CA GLU A 834 66.03 28.06 -14.85
C GLU A 834 66.69 29.19 -14.03
N GLY A 835 66.93 30.32 -14.69
CA GLY A 835 67.22 31.60 -14.05
C GLY A 835 66.01 32.53 -14.18
N ALA A 836 65.42 32.89 -13.04
CA ALA A 836 64.51 34.03 -12.88
C ALA A 836 65.32 35.35 -12.96
N GLN A 837 64.78 36.49 -13.37
CA GLN A 837 63.81 37.28 -12.59
C GLN A 837 63.13 38.39 -13.42
N GLU A 838 61.90 38.69 -12.97
CA GLU A 838 61.19 39.99 -12.93
C GLU A 838 60.61 40.61 -14.20
N SER A 839 59.53 41.39 -14.17
CA SER A 839 58.28 41.49 -13.37
C SER A 839 57.57 42.74 -13.93
N GLU A 840 56.27 42.64 -14.25
CA GLU A 840 55.19 43.58 -13.89
C GLU A 840 54.07 43.66 -14.94
N GLY A 841 52.87 43.21 -14.53
CA GLY A 841 51.66 44.02 -14.42
C GLY A 841 50.98 44.59 -15.67
N GLY A 842 49.74 44.14 -15.93
CA GLY A 842 48.80 44.93 -16.75
C GLY A 842 47.58 44.16 -17.25
N PHE A 843 46.51 44.17 -16.44
CA PHE A 843 45.15 43.72 -16.76
C PHE A 843 44.47 44.63 -17.79
N GLY A 844 43.56 44.10 -18.62
CA GLY A 844 42.42 44.85 -19.15
C GLY A 844 42.20 44.87 -20.67
N GLU A 845 41.32 43.96 -21.11
CA GLU A 845 40.11 44.26 -21.90
C GLU A 845 40.25 44.96 -23.27
N SER A 846 39.90 44.26 -24.35
CA SER A 846 38.87 44.70 -25.31
C SER A 846 38.58 43.67 -26.40
N THR A 847 37.29 43.61 -26.71
CA THR A 847 36.58 42.81 -27.68
C THR A 847 36.81 43.21 -29.14
N SER A 848 36.57 42.21 -30.00
CA SER A 848 35.93 42.29 -31.33
C SER A 848 36.65 42.91 -32.54
N SER A 849 36.63 42.08 -33.58
CA SER A 849 36.37 42.36 -35.01
C SER A 849 37.54 42.54 -35.97
N ALA A 850 37.64 41.54 -36.86
CA ALA A 850 37.73 41.60 -38.32
C ALA A 850 38.95 42.22 -39.04
N SER A 851 39.33 41.47 -40.09
CA SER A 851 40.12 41.77 -41.29
C SER A 851 41.65 41.63 -41.22
N GLU A 852 42.11 40.59 -41.93
CA GLU A 852 43.15 40.58 -42.98
C GLU A 852 44.61 41.00 -42.68
N LEU A 853 45.49 40.12 -43.21
CA LEU A 853 46.91 40.33 -43.58
C LEU A 853 47.92 40.42 -42.42
N GLU A 854 48.68 39.35 -42.16
CA GLU A 854 50.09 39.25 -42.55
C GLU A 854 50.68 37.86 -42.24
N GLY A 855 51.34 37.26 -43.23
CA GLY A 855 51.95 35.94 -43.13
C GLY A 855 53.30 35.95 -42.43
N GLY A 856 53.41 35.21 -41.32
CA GLY A 856 54.67 34.77 -40.73
C GLY A 856 55.17 33.49 -41.37
N ARG A 857 55.98 33.61 -42.43
CA ARG A 857 56.73 32.50 -43.05
C ARG A 857 57.73 31.92 -42.06
N THR A 858 57.44 30.74 -41.52
CA THR A 858 58.47 29.87 -40.94
C THR A 858 59.41 29.39 -42.05
N ARG A 859 60.72 29.43 -41.80
CA ARG A 859 61.74 29.09 -42.80
C ARG A 859 61.70 27.58 -43.08
N LYS A 860 61.63 27.20 -44.37
CA LYS A 860 61.57 25.81 -44.85
C LYS A 860 62.67 24.89 -44.27
N ARG A 861 63.78 25.43 -43.76
CA ARG A 861 64.86 24.67 -43.10
C ARG A 861 64.44 24.01 -41.78
N ASP A 862 63.51 24.62 -41.03
CA ASP A 862 63.09 24.09 -39.72
C ASP A 862 62.01 22.99 -39.84
N MET A 863 61.35 22.84 -41.01
CA MET A 863 60.45 21.71 -41.27
C MET A 863 61.21 20.41 -41.58
N VAL A 864 62.43 20.50 -42.12
CA VAL A 864 63.24 19.34 -42.50
C VAL A 864 63.86 18.64 -41.28
N ALA A 865 64.03 19.33 -40.15
CA ALA A 865 64.56 18.74 -38.92
C ALA A 865 63.59 17.71 -38.29
N ASN A 866 62.27 17.92 -38.38
CA ASN A 866 61.27 16.97 -37.90
C ASN A 866 61.04 15.77 -38.85
N MET A 867 61.51 15.85 -40.10
CA MET A 867 61.42 14.73 -41.06
C MET A 867 62.52 13.68 -40.87
N VAL A 868 63.65 14.05 -40.25
CA VAL A 868 64.82 13.17 -40.09
C VAL A 868 64.71 12.23 -38.90
N THR A 869 63.85 12.52 -37.91
CA THR A 869 63.59 11.61 -36.78
C THR A 869 62.73 10.40 -37.16
N ASN A 870 61.96 10.47 -38.25
CA ASN A 870 61.09 9.37 -38.72
C ASN A 870 61.80 8.36 -39.65
N ASN A 871 63.06 8.58 -40.02
CA ASN A 871 63.80 7.74 -40.98
C ASN A 871 64.50 6.49 -40.38
N LEU A 872 64.20 6.12 -39.13
CA LEU A 872 64.75 4.91 -38.50
C LEU A 872 63.88 3.64 -38.68
N VAL A 873 62.72 3.71 -39.35
CA VAL A 873 61.77 2.58 -39.42
C VAL A 873 61.88 1.74 -40.71
N SER A 874 62.63 2.17 -41.72
CA SER A 874 62.73 1.47 -43.02
C SER A 874 63.78 0.32 -43.08
N GLY A 875 64.21 -0.21 -41.93
CA GLY A 875 65.38 -1.10 -41.84
C GLY A 875 65.13 -2.58 -41.53
N LEU A 876 63.88 -3.08 -41.55
CA LEU A 876 63.58 -4.45 -41.12
C LEU A 876 63.51 -5.51 -42.24
N GLY A 877 63.48 -5.10 -43.52
CA GLY A 877 63.31 -6.02 -44.66
C GLY A 877 64.52 -6.88 -45.05
N TRP A 878 65.73 -6.55 -44.57
CA TRP A 878 66.97 -7.28 -44.92
C TRP A 878 67.40 -8.31 -43.85
N VAL A 879 66.69 -8.41 -42.73
CA VAL A 879 67.09 -9.25 -41.58
C VAL A 879 66.36 -10.61 -41.55
N LEU A 880 65.35 -10.83 -42.40
CA LEU A 880 64.65 -12.11 -42.50
C LEU A 880 64.78 -12.66 -43.92
N GLY A 881 65.85 -13.42 -44.13
CA GLY A 881 66.25 -13.95 -45.44
C GLY A 881 65.12 -14.67 -46.17
N ALA A 882 64.79 -14.16 -47.35
CA ALA A 882 64.01 -14.86 -48.36
C ALA A 882 64.60 -14.49 -49.73
N GLN A 883 65.35 -15.41 -50.34
CA GLN A 883 65.72 -15.31 -51.76
C GLN A 883 64.51 -15.71 -52.61
N PRO A 884 64.19 -14.97 -53.68
CA PRO A 884 63.19 -15.42 -54.65
C PRO A 884 63.86 -16.30 -55.71
N GLN A 885 63.44 -17.56 -55.79
CA GLN A 885 63.45 -18.34 -57.03
C GLN A 885 62.00 -18.42 -57.51
N ASP A 886 61.69 -17.99 -58.73
CA ASP A 886 61.70 -18.97 -59.81
C ASP A 886 61.50 -18.38 -61.21
N ARG A 887 62.10 -19.12 -62.16
CA ARG A 887 62.01 -18.96 -63.60
C ARG A 887 60.71 -19.53 -64.16
N VAL A 888 60.36 -18.98 -65.31
CA VAL A 888 59.25 -19.31 -66.22
C VAL A 888 59.42 -20.70 -66.88
N ASP A 889 58.33 -21.44 -67.07
CA ASP A 889 57.85 -22.08 -68.34
C ASP A 889 56.77 -23.15 -68.03
N ARG A 890 55.49 -22.89 -68.37
CA ARG A 890 54.73 -23.33 -69.57
C ARG A 890 54.33 -24.82 -69.62
N VAL A 891 52.99 -25.04 -69.57
CA VAL A 891 52.13 -25.89 -70.45
C VAL A 891 52.56 -27.36 -70.60
N ASP A 892 51.80 -28.40 -70.23
CA ASP A 892 50.47 -28.76 -70.74
C ASP A 892 49.82 -29.91 -69.93
N GLN A 893 48.49 -29.97 -70.00
CA GLN A 893 47.52 -31.07 -69.88
C GLN A 893 47.86 -32.45 -69.24
N GLY A 894 46.92 -32.92 -68.41
CA GLY A 894 46.19 -34.15 -68.74
C GLY A 894 46.25 -35.33 -67.75
N HIS A 895 45.14 -35.51 -67.02
CA HIS A 895 44.51 -36.75 -66.55
C HIS A 895 45.27 -37.83 -65.75
N GLY A 896 44.63 -38.24 -64.64
CA GLY A 896 44.36 -39.66 -64.39
C GLY A 896 44.80 -40.21 -63.03
N SER A 897 43.83 -40.41 -62.15
CA SER A 897 43.59 -41.61 -61.33
C SER A 897 44.80 -42.37 -60.74
N GLU A 898 44.96 -42.31 -59.41
CA GLU A 898 44.54 -43.32 -58.42
C GLU A 898 44.71 -42.76 -57.00
#